data_AF-A0A7V2WY14-F1
#
_entry.id   AF-A0A7V2WY14-F1
#
_cell.length_a   1.000
_cell.length_b   1.000
_cell.length_c   1.000
_cell.angle_alpha   90.00
_cell.angle_beta   90.00
_cell.angle_gamma   90.00
#
_symmetry.space_group_name_H-M   'P 1'
#
loop_
_entity.id
_entity.type
_entity.pdbx_description
1 polymer ?
#
loop_
_entity_poly.entity_id
_entity_poly.type
_entity_poly.pdbx_seq_one_letter_code
_entity_poly.pdbx_strand_id
1 'polypeptide(L)'
;PSGLGALYVQAVVQADPAIIGSRDARILLQGDPAASPGQLGLDLFYDVAGFFGGASRTVKFAVMTTDGSVQIEGPSGAQSEDRQVVSAVWQAGVLPRLYLDGEEVAATWAGLAGQQGAVATGTTSMVAGQPLSIGLGSLNTARSWIGLIDEVRIATAVPAAGRIAAEARNLLDPGAFYGIGDGEQFTDYAESPVAVPLAAVTTPGQWVDIDPLAVSHLPTGTELGLEAQPQSGIASLVDGRIRYTPFAGFTGKDSFTYRLVSGTKTARARIDVTVAVDPAAGEYPPPLRTVEVATASELSAALASARPGDHIVLADGDYGGTTFATAIAGTSASPVVIRASGKLGARLTSQLTVRHPWYILWGLDFDDAALGVEANASDLVVRRCRSRNYGAYQGIWCRVKAPRVRFEKCDLSNSASRGIALDLAAGGTALTVSRCHFHDWGPGNTGDQTFEPLQMGFGAADTNRDAAARIEYCLFENINQGNGEPETVSIKSRNVTVHGCHLKNARMIKVRIGRQAHIEACTIENLASGMAATGIEMAGPDNRVLGCVITGSGARVRLFAGTVDGDSDPSGWVNSDYPSANRNRLTGVTAPSFAIGYQYNSGMSRPVRDARLENVTGNVSLLNETGTVQTPTESEGYDPPVTLTAADVGPDAP
;
A
#
# COMPACT_ATOMS: atom_id res chain seq x y z
N PRO A 1 19.23 -25.02 46.21
CA PRO A 1 20.03 -26.26 46.42
C PRO A 1 21.47 -26.06 45.94
N SER A 2 22.46 -26.54 46.71
CA SER A 2 23.88 -26.53 46.30
C SER A 2 24.20 -27.72 45.39
N GLY A 3 25.28 -27.62 44.61
CA GLY A 3 25.77 -28.71 43.76
C GLY A 3 25.09 -28.83 42.39
N LEU A 4 24.30 -27.85 41.96
CA LEU A 4 23.61 -27.88 40.67
C LEU A 4 24.46 -27.22 39.57
N GLY A 5 24.48 -27.82 38.37
CA GLY A 5 25.12 -27.24 37.18
C GLY A 5 24.23 -26.27 36.40
N ALA A 6 22.97 -26.11 36.79
CA ALA A 6 22.01 -25.20 36.17
C ALA A 6 20.94 -24.76 37.18
N LEU A 7 20.38 -23.58 36.95
CA LEU A 7 19.30 -23.02 37.74
C LEU A 7 18.37 -22.16 36.85
N TYR A 8 17.07 -22.37 37.00
CA TYR A 8 16.03 -21.53 36.43
C TYR A 8 15.15 -21.00 37.56
N VAL A 9 14.87 -19.71 37.53
CA VAL A 9 13.93 -19.04 38.44
C VAL A 9 12.92 -18.27 37.59
N GLN A 10 11.64 -18.41 37.91
CA GLN A 10 10.55 -17.58 37.36
C GLN A 10 9.70 -17.07 38.50
N ALA A 11 9.28 -15.81 38.41
CA ALA A 11 8.35 -15.21 39.34
C ALA A 11 7.28 -14.41 38.59
N VAL A 12 6.03 -14.54 39.03
CA VAL A 12 4.93 -13.68 38.59
C VAL A 12 4.74 -12.60 39.65
N VAL A 13 4.94 -11.36 39.25
CA VAL A 13 4.94 -10.22 40.16
C VAL A 13 4.03 -9.12 39.65
N GLN A 14 3.47 -8.32 40.55
CA GLN A 14 2.84 -7.05 40.22
C GLN A 14 3.27 -6.05 41.28
N ALA A 15 4.09 -5.09 40.88
CA ALA A 15 4.68 -4.13 41.80
C ALA A 15 3.65 -3.09 42.25
N ASP A 16 3.72 -2.67 43.51
CA ASP A 16 3.15 -1.39 43.92
C ASP A 16 3.96 -0.24 43.29
N PRO A 17 3.33 0.86 42.85
CA PRO A 17 4.05 2.00 42.30
C PRO A 17 5.19 2.51 43.19
N ALA A 18 5.09 2.35 44.51
CA ALA A 18 6.12 2.78 45.46
C ALA A 18 7.45 2.02 45.38
N ILE A 19 7.49 0.81 44.79
CA ILE A 19 8.76 0.06 44.63
C ILE A 19 9.47 0.34 43.31
N ILE A 20 8.82 1.04 42.40
CA ILE A 20 9.45 1.35 41.13
C ILE A 20 10.55 2.39 41.34
N GLY A 21 11.78 2.05 40.98
CA GLY A 21 12.96 2.85 41.27
C GLY A 21 13.43 2.75 42.73
N SER A 22 12.95 1.76 43.49
CA SER A 22 13.51 1.43 44.80
C SER A 22 14.79 0.60 44.67
N ARG A 23 15.60 0.56 45.74
CA ARG A 23 16.85 -0.20 45.79
C ARG A 23 16.62 -1.55 46.43
N ASP A 24 17.21 -2.60 45.86
CA ASP A 24 17.17 -3.97 46.38
C ASP A 24 15.75 -4.47 46.71
N ALA A 25 14.73 -4.19 45.89
CA ALA A 25 13.37 -4.69 46.11
C ALA A 25 13.27 -6.17 45.70
N ARG A 26 13.41 -7.06 46.70
CA ARG A 26 13.65 -8.49 46.46
C ARG A 26 12.39 -9.30 46.22
N ILE A 27 12.36 -9.99 45.09
CA ILE A 27 11.33 -10.97 44.72
C ILE A 27 11.66 -12.32 45.39
N LEU A 28 12.90 -12.80 45.22
CA LEU A 28 13.39 -14.07 45.76
C LEU A 28 14.83 -13.92 46.28
N LEU A 29 15.13 -14.52 47.42
CA LEU A 29 16.43 -14.45 48.10
C LEU A 29 16.80 -15.80 48.75
N GLN A 30 18.05 -16.26 48.61
CA GLN A 30 18.66 -17.25 49.50
C GLN A 30 19.91 -16.65 50.16
N GLY A 31 19.88 -16.43 51.48
CA GLY A 31 20.97 -15.80 52.23
C GLY A 31 20.51 -14.77 53.26
N ASP A 32 21.46 -14.03 53.85
CA ASP A 32 21.19 -12.95 54.81
C ASP A 32 20.53 -11.75 54.11
N PRO A 33 19.31 -11.32 54.50
CA PRO A 33 18.64 -10.16 53.90
C PRO A 33 19.46 -8.85 53.95
N ALA A 34 20.41 -8.71 54.88
CA ALA A 34 21.29 -7.55 54.95
C ALA A 34 22.50 -7.62 54.00
N ALA A 35 22.85 -8.80 53.48
CA ALA A 35 24.01 -8.99 52.62
C ALA A 35 23.83 -8.37 51.23
N SER A 36 24.96 -8.08 50.58
CA SER A 36 25.00 -7.60 49.19
C SER A 36 24.74 -8.77 48.22
N PRO A 37 24.19 -8.53 47.02
CA PRO A 37 23.90 -9.58 46.03
C PRO A 37 25.07 -10.55 45.76
N GLY A 38 26.31 -10.04 45.75
CA GLY A 38 27.51 -10.86 45.57
C GLY A 38 27.88 -11.81 46.71
N GLN A 39 27.16 -11.77 47.83
CA GLN A 39 27.37 -12.62 49.01
C GLN A 39 26.20 -13.58 49.25
N LEU A 40 25.15 -13.46 48.44
CA LEU A 40 23.93 -14.26 48.53
C LEU A 40 24.04 -15.52 47.69
N GLY A 41 23.37 -16.58 48.13
CA GLY A 41 23.31 -17.84 47.39
C GLY A 41 22.45 -17.73 46.13
N LEU A 42 21.37 -16.95 46.21
CA LEU A 42 20.44 -16.65 45.12
C LEU A 42 19.78 -15.30 45.39
N ASP A 43 19.62 -14.45 44.36
CA ASP A 43 18.90 -13.19 44.46
C ASP A 43 18.21 -12.88 43.12
N LEU A 44 16.94 -12.49 43.17
CA LEU A 44 16.16 -11.96 42.03
C LEU A 44 15.37 -10.75 42.53
N PHE A 45 15.60 -9.58 41.94
CA PHE A 45 15.12 -8.32 42.52
C PHE A 45 15.04 -7.17 41.52
N TYR A 46 14.21 -6.18 41.87
CA TYR A 46 14.17 -4.86 41.26
C TYR A 46 15.22 -3.96 41.90
N ASP A 47 15.93 -3.16 41.10
CA ASP A 47 16.89 -2.18 41.63
C ASP A 47 16.89 -0.86 40.84
N VAL A 48 17.11 0.23 41.56
CA VAL A 48 17.16 1.60 41.02
C VAL A 48 18.34 1.79 40.08
N ALA A 49 19.44 1.09 40.33
CA ALA A 49 20.68 1.18 39.56
C ALA A 49 21.18 -0.21 39.19
N GLY A 50 21.90 -0.29 38.07
CA GLY A 50 22.64 -1.46 37.62
C GLY A 50 23.71 -1.95 38.62
N PHE A 51 24.28 -3.12 38.38
CA PHE A 51 25.47 -3.57 39.10
C PHE A 51 26.66 -2.73 38.67
N PHE A 52 26.90 -2.67 37.36
CA PHE A 52 28.06 -2.02 36.75
C PHE A 52 27.76 -1.45 35.36
N GLY A 53 26.66 -1.86 34.71
CA GLY A 53 26.28 -1.45 33.34
C GLY A 53 25.57 -0.09 33.27
N GLY A 54 25.24 0.52 34.42
CA GLY A 54 24.63 1.84 34.49
C GLY A 54 23.13 1.88 34.16
N ALA A 55 22.45 0.73 34.07
CA ALA A 55 21.00 0.71 33.88
C ALA A 55 20.27 1.39 35.05
N SER A 56 19.11 2.00 34.78
CA SER A 56 18.25 2.58 35.80
C SER A 56 16.89 1.88 35.83
N ARG A 57 16.30 1.68 37.03
CA ARG A 57 15.04 0.92 37.19
C ARG A 57 15.12 -0.45 36.51
N THR A 58 16.15 -1.22 36.85
CA THR A 58 16.46 -2.51 36.23
C THR A 58 15.96 -3.69 37.07
N VAL A 59 16.06 -4.88 36.50
CA VAL A 59 15.89 -6.18 37.16
C VAL A 59 17.23 -6.89 37.18
N LYS A 60 17.56 -7.50 38.32
CA LYS A 60 18.84 -8.16 38.56
C LYS A 60 18.65 -9.57 39.03
N PHE A 61 19.58 -10.42 38.65
CA PHE A 61 19.68 -11.78 39.13
C PHE A 61 21.12 -12.11 39.52
N ALA A 62 21.29 -12.82 40.63
CA ALA A 62 22.57 -13.32 41.10
C ALA A 62 22.43 -14.75 41.64
N VAL A 63 23.44 -15.59 41.38
CA VAL A 63 23.54 -16.93 41.96
C VAL A 63 24.99 -17.20 42.37
N MET A 64 25.19 -17.67 43.59
CA MET A 64 26.52 -18.07 44.05
C MET A 64 26.88 -19.43 43.46
N THR A 65 28.09 -19.54 42.94
CA THR A 65 28.70 -20.79 42.49
C THR A 65 30.00 -21.04 43.24
N THR A 66 30.59 -22.23 43.09
CA THR A 66 31.95 -22.52 43.59
C THR A 66 33.03 -21.64 42.96
N ASP A 67 32.73 -21.00 41.82
CA ASP A 67 33.66 -20.11 41.10
C ASP A 67 33.43 -18.63 41.47
N GLY A 68 32.43 -18.34 42.32
CA GLY A 68 32.02 -17.00 42.70
C GLY A 68 30.57 -16.67 42.31
N SER A 69 30.16 -15.43 42.59
CA SER A 69 28.81 -14.94 42.30
C SER A 69 28.65 -14.63 40.82
N VAL A 70 27.76 -15.35 40.15
CA VAL A 70 27.32 -15.06 38.78
C VAL A 70 26.20 -14.04 38.84
N GLN A 71 26.28 -12.98 38.05
CA GLN A 71 25.37 -11.84 38.09
C GLN A 71 24.93 -11.42 36.68
N ILE A 72 23.71 -10.91 36.57
CA ILE A 72 23.16 -10.26 35.38
C ILE A 72 22.35 -9.02 35.76
N GLU A 73 22.48 -8.00 34.92
CA GLU A 73 21.77 -6.73 34.93
C GLU A 73 20.94 -6.61 33.66
N GLY A 74 19.61 -6.47 33.81
CA GLY A 74 18.70 -6.20 32.69
C GLY A 74 18.78 -4.76 32.18
N PRO A 75 18.00 -4.42 31.14
CA PRO A 75 17.98 -3.08 30.57
C PRO A 75 17.38 -2.03 31.52
N SER A 76 17.59 -0.75 31.21
CA SER A 76 16.91 0.34 31.92
C SER A 76 15.39 0.28 31.70
N GLY A 77 14.61 0.59 32.73
CA GLY A 77 13.15 0.59 32.66
C GLY A 77 12.50 -0.80 32.65
N ALA A 78 13.23 -1.84 33.05
CA ALA A 78 12.74 -3.22 33.10
C ALA A 78 11.63 -3.45 34.16
N GLN A 79 11.50 -2.57 35.14
CA GLN A 79 10.50 -2.65 36.20
C GLN A 79 9.10 -2.23 35.71
N SER A 80 8.08 -3.00 36.06
CA SER A 80 6.68 -2.71 35.73
C SER A 80 5.78 -2.70 36.96
N GLU A 81 4.76 -1.82 36.94
CA GLU A 81 3.60 -1.80 37.87
C GLU A 81 2.50 -2.75 37.42
N ASP A 82 2.50 -3.11 36.13
CA ASP A 82 1.62 -4.15 35.60
C ASP A 82 2.09 -5.54 36.05
N ARG A 83 1.19 -6.52 35.93
CA ARG A 83 1.54 -7.92 36.18
C ARG A 83 2.62 -8.34 35.17
N GLN A 84 3.75 -8.81 35.68
CA GLN A 84 4.95 -9.13 34.92
C GLN A 84 5.46 -10.53 35.29
N VAL A 85 5.98 -11.26 34.30
CA VAL A 85 6.69 -12.52 34.52
C VAL A 85 8.19 -12.28 34.40
N VAL A 86 8.90 -12.39 35.52
CA VAL A 86 10.35 -12.20 35.59
C VAL A 86 11.02 -13.57 35.65
N SER A 87 11.89 -13.87 34.67
CA SER A 87 12.60 -15.14 34.60
C SER A 87 14.11 -14.95 34.45
N ALA A 88 14.88 -15.76 35.16
CA ALA A 88 16.34 -15.76 35.07
C ALA A 88 16.88 -17.19 34.98
N VAL A 89 17.88 -17.39 34.13
CA VAL A 89 18.52 -18.69 33.92
C VAL A 89 20.03 -18.58 34.09
N TRP A 90 20.63 -19.62 34.65
CA TRP A 90 22.07 -19.82 34.66
C TRP A 90 22.41 -21.29 34.40
N GLN A 91 23.49 -21.53 33.67
CA GLN A 91 24.05 -22.84 33.39
C GLN A 91 25.58 -22.76 33.39
N ALA A 92 26.24 -23.76 33.96
CA ALA A 92 27.68 -23.88 33.93
C ALA A 92 28.23 -23.77 32.49
N GLY A 93 29.24 -22.92 32.31
CA GLY A 93 29.87 -22.61 31.02
C GLY A 93 29.15 -21.57 30.17
N VAL A 94 28.00 -21.02 30.63
CA VAL A 94 27.19 -20.06 29.87
C VAL A 94 26.95 -18.80 30.71
N LEU A 95 26.86 -17.65 30.04
CA LEU A 95 26.43 -16.42 30.72
C LEU A 95 24.99 -16.55 31.21
N PRO A 96 24.65 -15.98 32.38
CA PRO A 96 23.26 -15.89 32.81
C PRO A 96 22.43 -15.09 31.80
N ARG A 97 21.14 -15.40 31.71
CA ARG A 97 20.18 -14.67 30.85
C ARG A 97 18.93 -14.29 31.65
N LEU A 98 18.31 -13.19 31.24
CA LEU A 98 17.10 -12.64 31.84
C LEU A 98 16.00 -12.58 30.79
N TYR A 99 14.77 -12.91 31.18
CA TYR A 99 13.59 -12.82 30.35
C TYR A 99 12.51 -12.03 31.10
N LEU A 100 11.85 -11.12 30.40
CA LEU A 100 10.70 -10.36 30.90
C LEU A 100 9.51 -10.70 30.00
N ASP A 101 8.41 -11.12 30.61
CA ASP A 101 7.16 -11.50 29.94
C ASP A 101 7.35 -12.55 28.83
N GLY A 102 8.39 -13.39 28.99
CA GLY A 102 8.70 -14.50 28.09
C GLY A 102 9.79 -14.20 27.05
N GLU A 103 10.18 -12.94 26.89
CA GLU A 103 11.16 -12.50 25.90
C GLU A 103 12.54 -12.31 26.54
N GLU A 104 13.59 -12.78 25.89
CA GLU A 104 14.97 -12.58 26.36
C GLU A 104 15.33 -11.08 26.24
N VAL A 105 15.77 -10.48 27.33
CA VAL A 105 16.13 -9.06 27.35
C VAL A 105 17.64 -8.85 27.27
N ALA A 106 18.06 -7.82 26.54
CA ALA A 106 19.46 -7.47 26.42
C ALA A 106 20.02 -7.04 27.78
N ALA A 107 21.01 -7.80 28.27
CA ALA A 107 21.72 -7.45 29.49
C ALA A 107 22.66 -6.25 29.24
N THR A 108 22.66 -5.27 30.15
CA THR A 108 23.68 -4.22 30.18
C THR A 108 24.97 -4.71 30.81
N TRP A 109 24.89 -5.76 31.63
CA TRP A 109 26.04 -6.42 32.24
C TRP A 109 25.72 -7.88 32.60
N ALA A 110 26.64 -8.80 32.33
CA ALA A 110 26.54 -10.20 32.76
C ALA A 110 27.93 -10.82 32.94
N GLY A 111 28.12 -11.64 33.97
CA GLY A 111 29.38 -12.36 34.22
C GLY A 111 29.59 -12.74 35.69
N LEU A 112 30.81 -13.18 36.03
CA LEU A 112 31.25 -13.32 37.41
C LEU A 112 31.43 -11.94 38.05
N ALA A 113 31.09 -11.78 39.32
CA ALA A 113 31.19 -10.51 40.04
C ALA A 113 32.59 -9.89 39.88
N GLY A 114 32.64 -8.67 39.30
CA GLY A 114 33.90 -7.97 38.99
C GLY A 114 34.59 -8.39 37.69
N GLN A 115 34.04 -9.33 36.93
CA GLN A 115 34.58 -9.87 35.68
C GLN A 115 33.47 -9.99 34.62
N GLN A 116 33.20 -8.88 33.92
CA GLN A 116 32.19 -8.85 32.85
C GLN A 116 32.52 -9.85 31.74
N GLY A 117 31.53 -10.61 31.30
CA GLY A 117 31.67 -11.61 30.24
C GLY A 117 32.31 -12.93 30.67
N ALA A 118 32.76 -13.05 31.93
CA ALA A 118 33.30 -14.31 32.45
C ALA A 118 32.17 -15.30 32.81
N VAL A 119 32.30 -16.54 32.36
CA VAL A 119 31.35 -17.63 32.66
C VAL A 119 31.83 -18.46 33.85
N ALA A 120 30.91 -18.84 34.74
CA ALA A 120 31.18 -19.80 35.80
C ALA A 120 31.05 -21.24 35.27
N THR A 121 31.95 -22.13 35.67
CA THR A 121 31.96 -23.55 35.30
C THR A 121 31.63 -24.49 36.47
N GLY A 122 31.67 -23.96 37.69
CA GLY A 122 31.36 -24.65 38.93
C GLY A 122 29.87 -24.91 39.13
N THR A 123 29.50 -25.31 40.34
CA THR A 123 28.10 -25.61 40.72
C THR A 123 27.55 -24.58 41.69
N THR A 124 26.23 -24.47 41.81
CA THR A 124 25.57 -23.60 42.79
C THR A 124 26.09 -23.84 44.22
N SER A 125 26.30 -22.76 44.98
CA SER A 125 26.81 -22.80 46.35
C SER A 125 25.95 -21.91 47.25
N MET A 126 24.80 -22.43 47.66
CA MET A 126 23.86 -21.74 48.55
C MET A 126 24.51 -21.50 49.92
N VAL A 127 24.14 -20.40 50.59
CA VAL A 127 24.71 -20.04 51.90
C VAL A 127 24.15 -20.97 52.97
N ALA A 128 25.01 -21.78 53.58
CA ALA A 128 24.62 -22.77 54.57
C ALA A 128 23.93 -22.13 55.78
N GLY A 129 22.83 -22.74 56.24
CA GLY A 129 22.07 -22.28 57.41
C GLY A 129 21.22 -21.02 57.18
N GLN A 130 21.20 -20.45 55.97
CA GLN A 130 20.39 -19.27 55.63
C GLN A 130 19.09 -19.65 54.89
N PRO A 131 17.99 -18.89 55.09
CA PRO A 131 16.69 -19.22 54.52
C PRO A 131 16.62 -18.91 53.01
N LEU A 132 15.67 -19.57 52.34
CA LEU A 132 15.09 -19.12 51.08
C LEU A 132 13.85 -18.28 51.43
N SER A 133 13.75 -17.08 50.87
CA SER A 133 12.73 -16.11 51.24
C SER A 133 12.13 -15.46 50.00
N ILE A 134 10.82 -15.21 50.03
CA ILE A 134 10.05 -14.57 48.97
C ILE A 134 9.53 -13.22 49.49
N GLY A 135 9.78 -12.13 48.76
CA GLY A 135 9.17 -10.82 49.01
C GLY A 135 9.51 -10.11 50.35
N LEU A 136 10.60 -10.47 51.03
CA LEU A 136 10.77 -10.23 52.49
C LEU A 136 10.45 -8.81 53.02
N GLY A 137 9.43 -8.73 53.90
CA GLY A 137 9.06 -7.58 54.74
C GLY A 137 9.14 -7.80 56.28
N SER A 138 8.86 -6.73 57.03
CA SER A 138 8.91 -6.43 58.50
C SER A 138 10.18 -6.74 59.33
N LEU A 139 11.15 -7.51 58.84
CA LEU A 139 12.48 -7.62 59.46
C LEU A 139 13.56 -6.75 58.78
N ASN A 140 13.26 -6.21 57.58
CA ASN A 140 14.04 -5.19 56.88
C ASN A 140 13.15 -4.45 55.87
N THR A 141 12.57 -3.32 56.27
CA THR A 141 11.61 -2.57 55.43
C THR A 141 12.26 -1.86 54.24
N ALA A 142 13.59 -1.78 54.17
CA ALA A 142 14.29 -1.07 53.11
C ALA A 142 14.45 -1.88 51.81
N ARG A 143 14.23 -3.20 51.84
CA ARG A 143 14.49 -4.15 50.73
C ARG A 143 13.31 -5.06 50.39
N SER A 144 12.14 -4.75 50.96
CA SER A 144 10.95 -5.57 50.85
C SER A 144 10.23 -5.36 49.53
N TRP A 145 9.70 -6.44 48.96
CA TRP A 145 8.75 -6.32 47.87
C TRP A 145 7.44 -5.72 48.41
N ILE A 146 6.90 -4.74 47.69
CA ILE A 146 5.56 -4.18 47.94
C ILE A 146 4.77 -4.40 46.65
N GLY A 147 3.63 -5.06 46.77
CA GLY A 147 2.85 -5.55 45.64
C GLY A 147 2.59 -7.05 45.75
N LEU A 148 2.09 -7.64 44.67
CA LEU A 148 1.81 -9.07 44.58
C LEU A 148 3.06 -9.83 44.11
N ILE A 149 3.31 -10.96 44.76
CA ILE A 149 4.09 -12.08 44.19
C ILE A 149 3.12 -13.25 44.18
N ASP A 150 2.71 -13.66 42.98
CA ASP A 150 1.66 -14.66 42.78
C ASP A 150 2.25 -16.08 42.76
N GLU A 151 3.31 -16.28 41.97
CA GLU A 151 3.97 -17.58 41.84
C GLU A 151 5.50 -17.41 41.75
N VAL A 152 6.25 -18.33 42.37
CA VAL A 152 7.69 -18.48 42.17
C VAL A 152 8.03 -19.93 41.86
N ARG A 153 8.67 -20.17 40.71
CA ARG A 153 9.15 -21.49 40.27
C ARG A 153 10.67 -21.52 40.29
N ILE A 154 11.23 -22.64 40.74
CA ILE A 154 12.67 -22.90 40.70
C ILE A 154 12.88 -24.30 40.11
N ALA A 155 13.73 -24.40 39.08
CA ALA A 155 14.09 -25.66 38.47
C ALA A 155 15.60 -25.84 38.35
N THR A 156 16.04 -27.10 38.27
CA THR A 156 17.46 -27.49 38.17
C THR A 156 17.94 -27.66 36.73
N ALA A 157 17.13 -27.24 35.75
CA ALA A 157 17.42 -27.27 34.32
C ALA A 157 17.00 -25.95 33.69
N VAL A 158 17.67 -25.55 32.60
CA VAL A 158 17.32 -24.35 31.83
C VAL A 158 16.32 -24.74 30.73
N PRO A 159 15.06 -24.25 30.77
CA PRO A 159 14.09 -24.50 29.71
C PRO A 159 14.51 -23.85 28.39
N ALA A 160 14.02 -24.38 27.27
CA ALA A 160 14.15 -23.71 25.98
C ALA A 160 13.44 -22.34 25.98
N ALA A 161 13.96 -21.36 25.24
CA ALA A 161 13.37 -20.01 25.17
C ALA A 161 11.89 -20.04 24.75
N GLY A 162 11.51 -20.91 23.81
CA GLY A 162 10.12 -21.11 23.41
C GLY A 162 9.20 -21.58 24.54
N ARG A 163 9.71 -22.42 25.46
CA ARG A 163 8.98 -22.83 26.67
C ARG A 163 8.80 -21.68 27.64
N ILE A 164 9.85 -20.89 27.88
CA ILE A 164 9.79 -19.69 28.76
C ILE A 164 8.75 -18.70 28.21
N ALA A 165 8.78 -18.45 26.89
CA ALA A 165 7.84 -17.56 26.22
C ALA A 165 6.39 -18.05 26.31
N ALA A 166 6.18 -19.36 26.17
CA ALA A 166 4.85 -19.94 26.27
C ALA A 166 4.32 -19.94 27.72
N GLU A 167 5.16 -20.29 28.69
CA GLU A 167 4.80 -20.24 30.12
C GLU A 167 4.45 -18.82 30.59
N ALA A 168 5.24 -17.81 30.18
CA ALA A 168 4.95 -16.42 30.54
C ALA A 168 3.61 -15.94 29.98
N ARG A 169 3.29 -16.25 28.72
CA ARG A 169 1.99 -15.96 28.11
C ARG A 169 0.83 -16.61 28.87
N ASN A 170 0.99 -17.86 29.29
CA ASN A 170 -0.03 -18.58 30.07
C ASN A 170 -0.28 -17.92 31.43
N LEU A 171 0.78 -17.43 32.08
CA LEU A 171 0.67 -16.80 33.38
C LEU A 171 0.05 -15.41 33.29
N LEU A 172 0.34 -14.64 32.24
CA LEU A 172 -0.19 -13.29 32.03
C LEU A 172 -1.64 -13.28 31.52
N ASP A 173 -2.02 -14.25 30.69
CA ASP A 173 -3.38 -14.39 30.17
C ASP A 173 -3.90 -15.84 30.30
N PRO A 174 -4.38 -16.23 31.50
CA PRO A 174 -4.92 -17.56 31.75
C PRO A 174 -6.14 -17.90 30.90
N GLY A 175 -6.84 -16.88 30.37
CA GLY A 175 -8.02 -17.06 29.51
C GLY A 175 -7.68 -17.38 28.05
N ALA A 176 -6.46 -17.09 27.61
CA ALA A 176 -6.00 -17.32 26.24
C ALA A 176 -5.50 -18.75 25.97
N PHE A 177 -5.36 -19.61 27.00
CA PHE A 177 -4.65 -20.89 26.84
C PHE A 177 -5.34 -22.12 27.47
N TYR A 178 -5.75 -23.07 26.63
CA TYR A 178 -6.09 -24.46 27.01
C TYR A 178 -5.11 -25.41 26.32
N GLY A 179 -3.93 -25.65 26.90
CA GLY A 179 -2.96 -26.53 26.25
C GLY A 179 -1.73 -26.92 27.06
N ILE A 180 -1.74 -26.87 28.39
CA ILE A 180 -0.82 -27.74 29.14
C ILE A 180 -1.46 -29.12 29.03
N GLY A 181 -0.70 -30.10 28.55
CA GLY A 181 -1.26 -31.42 28.32
C GLY A 181 -1.88 -32.04 29.57
N ASP A 182 -2.70 -33.06 29.37
CA ASP A 182 -3.50 -33.75 30.39
C ASP A 182 -2.65 -34.18 31.62
N GLY A 183 -2.44 -33.25 32.56
CA GLY A 183 -1.84 -33.43 33.89
C GLY A 183 -0.33 -33.73 33.93
N GLU A 184 0.48 -32.76 34.37
CA GLU A 184 1.72 -33.07 35.07
C GLU A 184 1.36 -33.82 36.36
N GLN A 185 1.44 -35.15 36.37
CA GLN A 185 1.41 -35.89 37.64
C GLN A 185 2.71 -35.60 38.38
N PHE A 186 2.67 -35.40 39.70
CA PHE A 186 3.87 -35.11 40.52
C PHE A 186 5.00 -36.16 40.39
N THR A 187 4.73 -37.32 39.79
CA THR A 187 5.68 -38.41 39.55
C THR A 187 6.10 -38.58 38.08
N ASP A 188 5.52 -37.80 37.17
CA ASP A 188 5.83 -37.87 35.73
C ASP A 188 6.69 -36.68 35.30
N TYR A 189 7.99 -36.94 35.14
CA TYR A 189 9.00 -35.96 34.76
C TYR A 189 9.17 -35.79 33.24
N ALA A 190 8.37 -36.48 32.40
CA ALA A 190 8.43 -36.27 30.96
C ALA A 190 7.96 -34.84 30.62
N GLU A 191 8.62 -34.15 29.69
CA GLU A 191 8.19 -32.81 29.34
C GLU A 191 6.84 -32.83 28.60
N SER A 192 5.90 -31.97 29.03
CA SER A 192 4.64 -31.74 28.31
C SER A 192 4.88 -30.88 27.06
N PRO A 193 4.24 -31.17 25.90
CA PRO A 193 4.24 -30.22 24.79
C PRO A 193 3.42 -28.97 25.18
N VAL A 194 3.69 -27.85 24.52
CA VAL A 194 2.93 -26.61 24.70
C VAL A 194 2.52 -26.09 23.34
N ALA A 195 1.22 -26.17 23.03
CA ALA A 195 0.65 -25.76 21.75
C ALA A 195 0.21 -24.30 21.80
N VAL A 196 0.69 -23.45 20.89
CA VAL A 196 0.44 -22.01 20.87
C VAL A 196 -0.67 -21.60 19.89
N PRO A 197 -1.67 -20.77 20.28
CA PRO A 197 -2.65 -20.22 19.35
C PRO A 197 -2.02 -19.38 18.23
N LEU A 198 -2.59 -19.45 17.03
CA LEU A 198 -2.08 -18.74 15.85
C LEU A 198 -3.21 -18.04 15.08
N ALA A 199 -2.83 -17.06 14.28
CA ALA A 199 -3.72 -16.43 13.30
C ALA A 199 -3.15 -16.55 11.89
N ALA A 200 -4.00 -16.72 10.89
CA ALA A 200 -3.65 -16.74 9.47
C ALA A 200 -4.65 -15.92 8.64
N VAL A 201 -4.20 -15.44 7.48
CA VAL A 201 -5.03 -14.70 6.53
C VAL A 201 -4.88 -15.32 5.15
N THR A 202 -6.00 -15.47 4.44
CA THR A 202 -6.04 -15.88 3.03
C THR A 202 -7.16 -15.15 2.28
N THR A 203 -7.25 -15.37 0.97
CA THR A 203 -8.33 -14.87 0.11
C THR A 203 -9.25 -16.01 -0.34
N PRO A 204 -10.48 -15.73 -0.81
CA PRO A 204 -11.42 -16.77 -1.23
C PRO A 204 -10.81 -17.70 -2.28
N GLY A 205 -10.88 -19.01 -2.04
CA GLY A 205 -10.34 -20.04 -2.93
C GLY A 205 -8.81 -20.21 -2.90
N GLN A 206 -8.08 -19.43 -2.11
CA GLN A 206 -6.64 -19.61 -1.89
C GLN A 206 -6.36 -20.33 -0.57
N TRP A 207 -5.46 -21.30 -0.60
CA TRP A 207 -5.02 -21.99 0.62
C TRP A 207 -3.87 -21.24 1.30
N VAL A 208 -3.67 -21.48 2.60
CA VAL A 208 -2.55 -20.95 3.39
C VAL A 208 -1.92 -22.06 4.22
N ASP A 209 -0.58 -22.11 4.26
CA ASP A 209 0.17 -23.04 5.12
C ASP A 209 0.56 -22.35 6.43
N ILE A 210 0.29 -23.03 7.55
CA ILE A 210 0.48 -22.55 8.91
C ILE A 210 1.44 -23.49 9.62
N ASP A 211 2.44 -22.93 10.30
CA ASP A 211 3.50 -23.68 10.96
C ASP A 211 3.36 -23.59 12.49
N PRO A 212 2.54 -24.45 13.12
CA PRO A 212 2.34 -24.42 14.56
C PRO A 212 3.55 -24.90 15.37
N LEU A 213 4.47 -25.63 14.73
CA LEU A 213 5.66 -26.17 15.39
C LEU A 213 6.68 -25.08 15.67
N ALA A 214 6.78 -24.06 14.80
CA ALA A 214 7.73 -22.96 14.93
C ALA A 214 7.58 -22.13 16.22
N VAL A 215 6.39 -22.09 16.82
CA VAL A 215 6.06 -21.23 17.98
C VAL A 215 5.79 -22.02 19.26
N SER A 216 5.82 -23.35 19.19
CA SER A 216 5.41 -24.26 20.26
C SER A 216 6.60 -24.87 21.00
N HIS A 217 6.40 -25.35 22.23
CA HIS A 217 7.40 -26.20 22.90
C HIS A 217 7.21 -27.65 22.47
N LEU A 218 8.27 -28.25 21.94
CA LEU A 218 8.26 -29.57 21.32
C LEU A 218 9.25 -30.49 22.04
N PRO A 219 8.82 -31.21 23.09
CA PRO A 219 9.58 -32.33 23.61
C PRO A 219 9.94 -33.33 22.49
N THR A 220 11.00 -34.11 22.71
CA THR A 220 11.45 -35.07 21.69
C THR A 220 10.33 -36.06 21.32
N GLY A 221 10.13 -36.27 20.02
CA GLY A 221 9.06 -37.14 19.51
C GLY A 221 7.66 -36.52 19.50
N THR A 222 7.55 -35.18 19.56
CA THR A 222 6.26 -34.50 19.44
C THR A 222 5.68 -34.61 18.02
N GLU A 223 4.44 -35.05 17.92
CA GLU A 223 3.69 -35.17 16.67
C GLU A 223 2.59 -34.09 16.56
N LEU A 224 2.43 -33.52 15.36
CA LEU A 224 1.38 -32.56 15.04
C LEU A 224 0.12 -33.28 14.54
N GLY A 225 -1.04 -32.91 15.08
CA GLY A 225 -2.33 -33.44 14.68
C GLY A 225 -3.42 -32.37 14.54
N LEU A 226 -4.46 -32.69 13.78
CA LEU A 226 -5.71 -31.90 13.72
C LEU A 226 -6.76 -32.54 14.61
N GLU A 227 -7.42 -31.74 15.45
CA GLU A 227 -8.46 -32.21 16.37
C GLU A 227 -9.87 -31.85 15.91
N ALA A 228 -10.03 -30.65 15.35
CA ALA A 228 -11.30 -30.22 14.76
C ALA A 228 -11.05 -29.66 13.37
N GLN A 229 -12.00 -29.88 12.47
CA GLN A 229 -12.02 -29.20 11.17
C GLN A 229 -12.63 -27.80 11.30
N PRO A 230 -12.23 -26.86 10.44
CA PRO A 230 -12.91 -25.57 10.30
C PRO A 230 -14.35 -25.74 9.77
N GLN A 231 -15.19 -24.73 9.96
CA GLN A 231 -16.58 -24.79 9.47
C GLN A 231 -16.70 -24.38 8.00
N SER A 232 -15.79 -23.54 7.52
CA SER A 232 -15.88 -22.88 6.21
C SER A 232 -14.64 -23.13 5.34
N GLY A 233 -13.93 -24.22 5.63
CA GLY A 233 -12.77 -24.68 4.89
C GLY A 233 -12.34 -26.09 5.30
N ILE A 234 -11.20 -26.52 4.78
CA ILE A 234 -10.56 -27.80 5.08
C ILE A 234 -9.17 -27.53 5.62
N ALA A 235 -8.86 -28.10 6.79
CA ALA A 235 -7.50 -28.15 7.32
C ALA A 235 -6.89 -29.54 7.04
N SER A 236 -5.65 -29.58 6.54
CA SER A 236 -4.92 -30.81 6.25
C SER A 236 -3.45 -30.69 6.66
N LEU A 237 -2.80 -31.82 6.97
CA LEU A 237 -1.37 -31.85 7.24
C LEU A 237 -0.59 -32.06 5.94
N VAL A 238 0.30 -31.13 5.61
CA VAL A 238 1.14 -31.16 4.41
C VAL A 238 2.56 -30.77 4.83
N ASP A 239 3.53 -31.67 4.62
CA ASP A 239 4.96 -31.42 4.90
C ASP A 239 5.25 -30.90 6.32
N GLY A 240 4.56 -31.43 7.34
CA GLY A 240 4.73 -31.02 8.74
C GLY A 240 4.05 -29.70 9.12
N ARG A 241 3.29 -29.10 8.20
CA ARG A 241 2.49 -27.88 8.39
C ARG A 241 1.00 -28.17 8.27
N ILE A 242 0.18 -27.22 8.68
CA ILE A 242 -1.26 -27.26 8.46
C ILE A 242 -1.61 -26.37 7.26
N ARG A 243 -2.15 -26.97 6.21
CA ARG A 243 -2.76 -26.27 5.08
C ARG A 243 -4.24 -26.05 5.32
N TYR A 244 -4.67 -24.79 5.39
CA TYR A 244 -6.08 -24.40 5.39
C TYR A 244 -6.52 -24.00 3.98
N THR A 245 -7.62 -24.57 3.49
CA THR A 245 -8.25 -24.24 2.20
C THR A 245 -9.70 -23.81 2.43
N PRO A 246 -10.09 -22.55 2.20
CA PRO A 246 -11.48 -22.13 2.37
C PRO A 246 -12.40 -22.77 1.33
N PHE A 247 -13.66 -23.00 1.68
CA PHE A 247 -14.68 -23.38 0.70
C PHE A 247 -14.84 -22.29 -0.36
N ALA A 248 -15.20 -22.70 -1.57
CA ALA A 248 -15.38 -21.79 -2.68
C ALA A 248 -16.37 -20.67 -2.33
N GLY A 249 -15.94 -19.41 -2.48
CA GLY A 249 -16.76 -18.23 -2.22
C GLY A 249 -16.88 -17.81 -0.75
N PHE A 250 -16.31 -18.56 0.20
CA PHE A 250 -16.34 -18.16 1.61
C PHE A 250 -15.49 -16.90 1.86
N THR A 251 -16.04 -15.99 2.66
CA THR A 251 -15.38 -14.79 3.18
C THR A 251 -15.75 -14.64 4.66
N GLY A 252 -14.86 -14.08 5.46
CA GLY A 252 -15.06 -13.90 6.89
C GLY A 252 -14.08 -14.72 7.73
N LYS A 253 -14.42 -14.93 9.01
CA LYS A 253 -13.57 -15.62 9.97
C LYS A 253 -13.94 -17.10 10.06
N ASP A 254 -12.93 -17.95 10.12
CA ASP A 254 -13.04 -19.38 10.42
C ASP A 254 -12.03 -19.73 11.52
N SER A 255 -12.15 -20.92 12.09
CA SER A 255 -11.16 -21.40 13.05
C SER A 255 -11.21 -22.91 13.23
N PHE A 256 -10.08 -23.47 13.63
CA PHE A 256 -9.98 -24.90 13.92
C PHE A 256 -8.94 -25.15 15.02
N THR A 257 -8.95 -26.35 15.60
CA THR A 257 -8.05 -26.73 16.71
C THR A 257 -7.03 -27.76 16.25
N TYR A 258 -5.77 -27.50 16.54
CA TYR A 258 -4.69 -28.47 16.38
C TYR A 258 -4.24 -29.01 17.74
N ARG A 259 -3.58 -30.16 17.71
CA ARG A 259 -2.99 -30.81 18.88
C ARG A 259 -1.52 -31.15 18.66
N LEU A 260 -0.76 -31.16 19.75
CA LEU A 260 0.60 -31.66 19.83
C LEU A 260 0.62 -32.83 20.80
N VAL A 261 1.15 -33.98 20.37
CA VAL A 261 1.22 -35.20 21.19
C VAL A 261 2.68 -35.54 21.45
N SER A 262 3.08 -35.65 22.71
CA SER A 262 4.39 -36.18 23.11
C SER A 262 4.19 -37.32 24.11
N GLY A 263 4.45 -38.56 23.67
CA GLY A 263 4.14 -39.74 24.46
C GLY A 263 2.63 -39.82 24.78
N THR A 264 2.29 -39.80 26.06
CA THR A 264 0.89 -39.81 26.54
C THR A 264 0.32 -38.41 26.77
N LYS A 265 1.12 -37.35 26.61
CA LYS A 265 0.72 -35.97 26.91
C LYS A 265 0.26 -35.25 25.65
N THR A 266 -0.89 -34.57 25.71
CA THR A 266 -1.51 -33.89 24.56
C THR A 266 -1.80 -32.43 24.85
N ALA A 267 -1.17 -31.50 24.13
CA ALA A 267 -1.49 -30.07 24.16
C ALA A 267 -2.39 -29.69 22.98
N ARG A 268 -3.20 -28.63 23.12
CA ARG A 268 -4.16 -28.16 22.12
C ARG A 268 -4.08 -26.65 21.97
N ALA A 269 -4.36 -26.15 20.76
CA ALA A 269 -4.51 -24.72 20.54
C ALA A 269 -5.38 -24.41 19.32
N ARG A 270 -5.97 -23.21 19.32
CA ARG A 270 -6.86 -22.72 18.27
C ARG A 270 -6.05 -21.95 17.22
N ILE A 271 -6.41 -22.15 15.95
CA ILE A 271 -5.97 -21.35 14.81
C ILE A 271 -7.17 -20.53 14.33
N ASP A 272 -7.02 -19.21 14.35
CA ASP A 272 -7.97 -18.27 13.75
C ASP A 272 -7.58 -17.97 12.31
N VAL A 273 -8.50 -18.12 11.35
CA VAL A 273 -8.26 -17.79 9.95
C VAL A 273 -9.21 -16.68 9.52
N THR A 274 -8.68 -15.64 8.87
CA THR A 274 -9.49 -14.62 8.21
C THR A 274 -9.40 -14.77 6.70
N VAL A 275 -10.53 -15.02 6.05
CA VAL A 275 -10.67 -15.07 4.59
C VAL A 275 -11.19 -13.72 4.13
N ALA A 276 -10.27 -12.83 3.78
CA ALA A 276 -10.60 -11.47 3.38
C ALA A 276 -10.73 -11.38 1.85
N VAL A 277 -11.73 -10.62 1.40
CA VAL A 277 -11.84 -10.25 -0.01
C VAL A 277 -10.68 -9.29 -0.33
N ASP A 278 -9.91 -9.59 -1.37
CA ASP A 278 -8.96 -8.61 -1.94
C ASP A 278 -9.76 -7.34 -2.27
N PRO A 279 -9.38 -6.14 -1.78
CA PRO A 279 -10.05 -4.89 -2.13
C PRO A 279 -10.23 -4.68 -3.65
N ALA A 280 -9.44 -5.38 -4.47
CA ALA A 280 -9.54 -5.39 -5.92
C ALA A 280 -10.53 -6.41 -6.51
N ALA A 281 -11.25 -7.19 -5.69
CA ALA A 281 -12.11 -8.26 -6.17
C ALA A 281 -13.21 -7.73 -7.11
N GLY A 282 -13.27 -8.31 -8.32
CA GLY A 282 -14.17 -7.86 -9.40
C GLY A 282 -13.53 -6.85 -10.37
N GLU A 283 -12.34 -6.32 -10.06
CA GLU A 283 -11.58 -5.46 -10.96
C GLU A 283 -10.62 -6.22 -11.88
N TYR A 284 -10.38 -7.50 -11.63
CA TYR A 284 -9.69 -8.42 -12.53
C TYR A 284 -10.16 -9.85 -12.23
N PRO A 285 -10.02 -10.80 -13.19
CA PRO A 285 -10.38 -12.19 -12.95
C PRO A 285 -9.49 -12.82 -11.86
N PRO A 286 -9.90 -13.93 -11.23
CA PRO A 286 -9.04 -14.66 -10.31
C PRO A 286 -7.82 -15.27 -11.03
N PRO A 287 -6.66 -15.41 -10.34
CA PRO A 287 -5.46 -16.00 -10.93
C PRO A 287 -5.65 -17.49 -11.24
N LEU A 288 -5.09 -17.94 -12.36
CA LEU A 288 -4.79 -19.36 -12.59
C LEU A 288 -3.47 -19.76 -11.91
N ARG A 289 -2.54 -18.80 -11.80
CA ARG A 289 -1.26 -18.96 -11.12
C ARG A 289 -0.80 -17.62 -10.57
N THR A 290 -0.32 -17.61 -9.33
CA THR A 290 0.28 -16.43 -8.72
C THR A 290 1.80 -16.51 -8.78
N VAL A 291 2.45 -15.40 -9.14
CA VAL A 291 3.91 -15.24 -9.19
C VAL A 291 4.26 -14.03 -8.35
N GLU A 292 4.66 -14.27 -7.11
CA GLU A 292 5.13 -13.23 -6.20
C GLU A 292 6.54 -12.79 -6.61
N VAL A 293 6.79 -11.48 -6.66
CA VAL A 293 8.10 -10.88 -6.94
C VAL A 293 8.35 -9.76 -5.94
N ALA A 294 9.60 -9.60 -5.50
CA ALA A 294 10.01 -8.55 -4.56
C ALA A 294 11.15 -7.67 -5.11
N THR A 295 11.69 -8.01 -6.28
CA THR A 295 12.81 -7.28 -6.88
C THR A 295 12.62 -7.05 -8.39
N ALA A 296 13.35 -6.09 -8.96
CA ALA A 296 13.36 -5.84 -10.41
C ALA A 296 13.84 -7.05 -11.24
N SER A 297 14.78 -7.84 -10.72
CA SER A 297 15.27 -9.04 -11.40
C SER A 297 14.18 -10.12 -11.48
N GLU A 298 13.50 -10.36 -10.35
CA GLU A 298 12.38 -11.30 -10.29
C GLU A 298 11.22 -10.86 -11.19
N LEU A 299 10.89 -9.55 -11.21
CA LEU A 299 9.89 -9.00 -12.12
C LEU A 299 10.25 -9.28 -13.59
N SER A 300 11.51 -9.08 -13.97
CA SER A 300 11.99 -9.35 -15.33
C SER A 300 11.86 -10.85 -15.68
N ALA A 301 12.23 -11.73 -14.77
CA ALA A 301 12.10 -13.18 -14.94
C ALA A 301 10.63 -13.64 -15.00
N ALA A 302 9.76 -13.06 -14.17
CA ALA A 302 8.33 -13.34 -14.17
C ALA A 302 7.67 -12.91 -15.50
N LEU A 303 8.00 -11.71 -16.00
CA LEU A 303 7.51 -11.22 -17.29
C LEU A 303 7.96 -12.09 -18.47
N ALA A 304 9.20 -12.58 -18.43
CA ALA A 304 9.75 -13.47 -19.46
C ALA A 304 9.11 -14.87 -19.46
N SER A 305 8.65 -15.35 -18.30
CA SER A 305 8.09 -16.69 -18.12
C SER A 305 6.56 -16.70 -17.93
N ALA A 306 5.92 -15.55 -18.16
CA ALA A 306 4.48 -15.37 -18.00
C ALA A 306 3.67 -16.31 -18.93
N ARG A 307 2.44 -16.58 -18.52
CA ARG A 307 1.44 -17.43 -19.17
C ARG A 307 0.05 -16.77 -19.03
N PRO A 308 -0.88 -17.00 -19.96
CA PRO A 308 -2.26 -16.54 -19.80
C PRO A 308 -2.86 -16.95 -18.45
N GLY A 309 -3.47 -15.99 -17.74
CA GLY A 309 -4.07 -16.18 -16.41
C GLY A 309 -3.10 -16.05 -15.24
N ASP A 310 -1.83 -15.74 -15.49
CA ASP A 310 -0.89 -15.42 -14.42
C ASP A 310 -1.22 -14.07 -13.77
N HIS A 311 -1.10 -14.03 -12.44
CA HIS A 311 -0.98 -12.80 -11.67
C HIS A 311 0.46 -12.66 -11.20
N ILE A 312 1.17 -11.67 -11.75
CA ILE A 312 2.48 -11.25 -11.26
C ILE A 312 2.22 -10.19 -10.19
N VAL A 313 2.50 -10.55 -8.93
CA VAL A 313 2.20 -9.75 -7.75
C VAL A 313 3.50 -9.17 -7.23
N LEU A 314 3.60 -7.84 -7.28
CA LEU A 314 4.78 -7.08 -6.87
C LEU A 314 4.63 -6.71 -5.40
N ALA A 315 5.52 -7.20 -4.54
CA ALA A 315 5.64 -6.73 -3.18
C ALA A 315 5.90 -5.22 -3.13
N ASP A 316 5.48 -4.58 -2.04
CA ASP A 316 5.71 -3.14 -1.83
C ASP A 316 7.22 -2.82 -1.88
N GLY A 317 7.58 -1.80 -2.66
CA GLY A 317 8.99 -1.45 -2.88
C GLY A 317 9.26 -0.85 -4.26
N ASP A 318 10.54 -0.59 -4.52
CA ASP A 318 11.01 0.07 -5.73
C ASP A 318 11.50 -0.92 -6.80
N TYR A 319 11.01 -0.73 -8.03
CA TYR A 319 11.33 -1.54 -9.20
C TYR A 319 11.97 -0.65 -10.27
N GLY A 320 13.29 -0.72 -10.40
CA GLY A 320 14.04 0.08 -11.35
C GLY A 320 15.43 -0.45 -11.67
N GLY A 321 16.22 0.35 -12.38
CA GLY A 321 17.57 0.00 -12.83
C GLY A 321 17.62 -0.86 -14.10
N THR A 322 16.45 -1.24 -14.64
CA THR A 322 16.29 -1.95 -15.92
C THR A 322 14.92 -1.63 -16.51
N THR A 323 14.76 -1.77 -17.82
CA THR A 323 13.46 -1.66 -18.48
C THR A 323 12.71 -3.00 -18.42
N PHE A 324 11.42 -2.95 -18.20
CA PHE A 324 10.55 -4.12 -18.17
C PHE A 324 9.77 -4.26 -19.47
N ALA A 325 9.53 -5.48 -19.94
CA ALA A 325 8.70 -5.72 -21.12
C ALA A 325 7.92 -7.03 -21.01
N THR A 326 6.67 -7.01 -21.48
CA THR A 326 5.84 -8.22 -21.53
C THR A 326 6.27 -9.14 -22.69
N ALA A 327 6.33 -10.45 -22.45
CA ALA A 327 6.89 -11.41 -23.41
C ALA A 327 5.86 -12.32 -24.12
N ILE A 328 4.62 -12.39 -23.63
CA ILE A 328 3.59 -13.30 -24.16
C ILE A 328 2.24 -12.60 -24.25
N ALA A 329 1.30 -13.10 -25.05
CA ALA A 329 -0.09 -12.64 -25.01
C ALA A 329 -0.87 -13.33 -23.88
N GLY A 330 -1.75 -12.58 -23.21
CA GLY A 330 -2.86 -13.18 -22.46
C GLY A 330 -3.99 -13.62 -23.40
N THR A 331 -5.15 -13.92 -22.83
CA THR A 331 -6.39 -14.18 -23.59
C THR A 331 -7.57 -13.43 -22.98
N SER A 332 -8.68 -13.34 -23.70
CA SER A 332 -9.92 -12.71 -23.19
C SER A 332 -10.48 -13.41 -21.95
N ALA A 333 -10.32 -14.73 -21.84
CA ALA A 333 -10.74 -15.51 -20.67
C ALA A 333 -9.70 -15.52 -19.55
N SER A 334 -8.44 -15.31 -19.88
CA SER A 334 -7.31 -15.43 -18.94
C SER A 334 -6.25 -14.38 -19.30
N PRO A 335 -6.50 -13.09 -19.00
CA PRO A 335 -5.49 -12.04 -19.17
C PRO A 335 -4.32 -12.26 -18.23
N VAL A 336 -3.17 -11.67 -18.53
CA VAL A 336 -2.05 -11.59 -17.59
C VAL A 336 -2.24 -10.33 -16.74
N VAL A 337 -2.22 -10.49 -15.41
CA VAL A 337 -2.37 -9.38 -14.46
C VAL A 337 -1.01 -9.05 -13.85
N ILE A 338 -0.60 -7.79 -13.92
CA ILE A 338 0.57 -7.27 -13.21
C ILE A 338 0.04 -6.30 -12.16
N ARG A 339 0.21 -6.61 -10.89
CA ARG A 339 -0.38 -5.84 -9.79
C ARG A 339 0.57 -5.62 -8.64
N ALA A 340 0.39 -4.51 -7.92
CA ALA A 340 1.01 -4.33 -6.62
C ALA A 340 0.29 -5.19 -5.55
N SER A 341 1.03 -5.67 -4.54
CA SER A 341 0.48 -6.39 -3.39
C SER A 341 -0.44 -5.49 -2.57
N GLY A 342 0.07 -4.33 -2.15
CA GLY A 342 -0.71 -3.20 -1.68
C GLY A 342 -0.93 -2.22 -2.83
N LYS A 343 -2.16 -1.72 -3.00
CA LYS A 343 -2.48 -0.73 -4.04
C LYS A 343 -1.54 0.48 -3.93
N LEU A 344 -0.82 0.79 -5.00
CA LEU A 344 0.23 1.81 -5.11
C LEU A 344 1.51 1.54 -4.29
N GLY A 345 1.67 0.35 -3.71
CA GLY A 345 2.85 -0.05 -2.94
C GLY A 345 4.06 -0.42 -3.81
N ALA A 346 3.83 -0.89 -5.04
CA ALA A 346 4.90 -1.21 -6.00
C ALA A 346 5.22 0.00 -6.89
N ARG A 347 6.35 0.64 -6.65
CA ARG A 347 6.79 1.85 -7.34
C ARG A 347 7.77 1.52 -8.47
N LEU A 348 7.34 1.75 -9.70
CA LEU A 348 8.17 1.62 -10.89
C LEU A 348 8.93 2.93 -11.13
N THR A 349 10.26 2.84 -11.16
CA THR A 349 11.19 3.93 -11.46
C THR A 349 11.92 3.73 -12.80
N SER A 350 11.48 2.74 -13.58
CA SER A 350 11.97 2.47 -14.93
C SER A 350 10.82 2.02 -15.82
N GLN A 351 10.96 2.23 -17.14
CA GLN A 351 9.87 2.01 -18.08
C GLN A 351 9.37 0.56 -18.08
N LEU A 352 8.04 0.39 -18.08
CA LEU A 352 7.36 -0.88 -18.37
C LEU A 352 6.73 -0.80 -19.76
N THR A 353 7.05 -1.75 -20.64
CA THR A 353 6.52 -1.81 -22.01
C THR A 353 5.62 -3.01 -22.22
N VAL A 354 4.34 -2.78 -22.47
CA VAL A 354 3.39 -3.80 -22.88
C VAL A 354 3.51 -4.00 -24.39
N ARG A 355 3.87 -5.22 -24.81
CA ARG A 355 4.10 -5.58 -26.23
C ARG A 355 3.04 -6.50 -26.82
N HIS A 356 2.20 -7.07 -25.97
CA HIS A 356 1.28 -8.15 -26.31
C HIS A 356 -0.11 -7.88 -25.72
N PRO A 357 -1.18 -8.49 -26.25
CA PRO A 357 -2.54 -8.16 -25.85
C PRO A 357 -2.98 -8.86 -24.56
N TRP A 358 -4.14 -8.44 -24.05
CA TRP A 358 -4.83 -9.02 -22.88
C TRP A 358 -4.03 -8.92 -21.59
N TYR A 359 -3.66 -7.69 -21.24
CA TYR A 359 -2.99 -7.37 -19.98
C TYR A 359 -3.86 -6.50 -19.09
N ILE A 360 -3.76 -6.72 -17.79
CA ILE A 360 -4.30 -5.81 -16.78
C ILE A 360 -3.13 -5.33 -15.91
N LEU A 361 -2.93 -4.01 -15.86
CA LEU A 361 -2.05 -3.36 -14.90
C LEU A 361 -2.93 -2.79 -13.78
N TRP A 362 -2.66 -3.19 -12.55
CA TRP A 362 -3.48 -2.78 -11.42
C TRP A 362 -2.68 -2.22 -10.25
N GLY A 363 -3.06 -1.05 -9.77
CA GLY A 363 -2.53 -0.52 -8.51
C GLY A 363 -1.03 -0.23 -8.53
N LEU A 364 -0.42 0.05 -9.69
CA LEU A 364 1.01 0.37 -9.80
C LEU A 364 1.26 1.88 -9.64
N ASP A 365 2.36 2.27 -9.01
CA ASP A 365 2.82 3.68 -8.94
C ASP A 365 3.98 3.89 -9.92
N PHE A 366 3.80 4.71 -10.94
CA PHE A 366 4.84 5.09 -11.89
C PHE A 366 5.45 6.43 -11.48
N ASP A 367 6.69 6.40 -10.97
CA ASP A 367 7.41 7.58 -10.48
C ASP A 367 8.64 7.82 -11.37
N ASP A 368 8.58 8.87 -12.20
CA ASP A 368 9.54 9.12 -13.29
C ASP A 368 9.75 7.92 -14.24
N ALA A 369 8.70 7.10 -14.39
CA ALA A 369 8.69 5.92 -15.26
C ALA A 369 7.59 6.01 -16.31
N ALA A 370 7.94 5.70 -17.56
CA ALA A 370 6.98 5.65 -18.66
C ALA A 370 6.24 4.29 -18.73
N LEU A 371 5.03 4.32 -19.26
CA LEU A 371 4.29 3.15 -19.71
C LEU A 371 4.33 3.08 -21.24
N GLY A 372 5.08 2.13 -21.79
CA GLY A 372 5.11 1.88 -23.22
C GLY A 372 3.96 0.97 -23.66
N VAL A 373 3.17 1.40 -24.65
CA VAL A 373 2.11 0.58 -25.25
C VAL A 373 2.40 0.41 -26.75
N GLU A 374 2.90 -0.75 -27.14
CA GLU A 374 3.23 -1.04 -28.53
C GLU A 374 2.00 -1.45 -29.34
N ALA A 375 2.08 -1.41 -30.68
CA ALA A 375 0.94 -1.60 -31.57
C ALA A 375 0.20 -2.94 -31.41
N ASN A 376 0.89 -3.97 -30.92
CA ASN A 376 0.31 -5.30 -30.68
C ASN A 376 -0.33 -5.45 -29.28
N ALA A 377 -0.27 -4.43 -28.42
CA ALA A 377 -0.75 -4.46 -27.04
C ALA A 377 -2.24 -4.11 -26.91
N SER A 378 -3.09 -4.74 -27.73
CA SER A 378 -4.54 -4.52 -27.68
C SER A 378 -5.17 -5.10 -26.41
N ASP A 379 -6.36 -4.61 -26.05
CA ASP A 379 -7.10 -5.11 -24.87
C ASP A 379 -6.30 -4.98 -23.56
N LEU A 380 -5.53 -3.89 -23.44
CA LEU A 380 -4.83 -3.49 -22.22
C LEU A 380 -5.78 -2.68 -21.32
N VAL A 381 -5.86 -3.06 -20.04
CA VAL A 381 -6.53 -2.29 -19.01
C VAL A 381 -5.49 -1.79 -18.01
N VAL A 382 -5.44 -0.48 -17.79
CA VAL A 382 -4.65 0.17 -16.74
C VAL A 382 -5.64 0.72 -15.73
N ARG A 383 -5.66 0.16 -14.53
CA ARG A 383 -6.69 0.45 -13.53
C ARG A 383 -6.08 0.76 -12.17
N ARG A 384 -6.55 1.82 -11.53
CA ARG A 384 -6.05 2.25 -10.20
C ARG A 384 -4.54 2.50 -10.13
N CYS A 385 -3.91 2.79 -11.26
CA CYS A 385 -2.50 3.16 -11.28
C CYS A 385 -2.32 4.66 -11.07
N ARG A 386 -1.14 5.04 -10.57
CA ARG A 386 -0.70 6.43 -10.42
C ARG A 386 0.46 6.72 -11.37
N SER A 387 0.50 7.92 -11.93
CA SER A 387 1.63 8.44 -12.70
C SER A 387 2.02 9.82 -12.20
N ARG A 388 3.32 10.01 -11.93
CA ARG A 388 3.89 11.27 -11.46
C ARG A 388 5.33 11.44 -11.93
N ASN A 389 5.76 12.70 -12.01
CA ASN A 389 7.17 13.09 -12.22
C ASN A 389 7.86 12.60 -13.51
N TYR A 390 7.14 12.12 -14.53
CA TYR A 390 7.72 11.58 -15.76
C TYR A 390 8.30 12.68 -16.66
N GLY A 391 9.58 13.01 -16.44
CA GLY A 391 10.31 14.04 -17.18
C GLY A 391 11.37 13.50 -18.13
N ALA A 392 11.91 12.30 -17.86
CA ALA A 392 13.04 11.74 -18.61
C ALA A 392 12.70 11.23 -20.03
N TYR A 393 11.42 10.95 -20.33
CA TYR A 393 10.97 10.27 -21.56
C TYR A 393 10.23 11.19 -22.52
N GLN A 394 10.93 12.15 -23.12
CA GLN A 394 10.37 13.11 -24.10
C GLN A 394 9.14 13.91 -23.59
N GLY A 395 8.87 13.87 -22.28
CA GLY A 395 7.67 14.44 -21.69
C GLY A 395 6.38 13.67 -22.03
N ILE A 396 6.39 12.34 -22.20
CA ILE A 396 5.15 11.57 -22.38
C ILE A 396 5.15 10.35 -21.45
N TRP A 397 4.13 10.23 -20.60
CA TRP A 397 4.00 9.05 -19.75
C TRP A 397 3.62 7.81 -20.57
N CYS A 398 2.53 7.90 -21.33
CA CYS A 398 2.03 6.78 -22.11
C CYS A 398 1.66 7.19 -23.54
N ARG A 399 2.40 6.64 -24.50
CA ARG A 399 2.05 6.69 -25.91
C ARG A 399 1.31 5.41 -26.30
N VAL A 400 0.03 5.55 -26.64
CA VAL A 400 -0.89 4.47 -26.99
C VAL A 400 -0.87 4.22 -28.49
N LYS A 401 -0.24 3.12 -28.92
CA LYS A 401 -0.16 2.71 -30.34
C LYS A 401 -1.10 1.56 -30.71
N ALA A 402 -1.88 1.05 -29.76
CA ALA A 402 -2.72 -0.14 -29.93
C ALA A 402 -4.22 0.17 -29.80
N PRO A 403 -5.10 -0.68 -30.34
CA PRO A 403 -6.53 -0.55 -30.17
C PRO A 403 -7.03 -1.07 -28.82
N ARG A 404 -8.18 -0.55 -28.35
CA ARG A 404 -8.90 -1.05 -27.15
C ARG A 404 -8.07 -1.01 -25.87
N VAL A 405 -7.36 0.10 -25.67
CA VAL A 405 -6.64 0.37 -24.41
C VAL A 405 -7.56 1.17 -23.50
N ARG A 406 -7.62 0.81 -22.22
CA ARG A 406 -8.51 1.42 -21.22
C ARG A 406 -7.69 1.93 -20.04
N PHE A 407 -7.86 3.20 -19.69
CA PHE A 407 -7.36 3.78 -18.44
C PHE A 407 -8.55 4.06 -17.54
N GLU A 408 -8.52 3.55 -16.32
CA GLU A 408 -9.68 3.57 -15.44
C GLU A 408 -9.29 3.87 -14.00
N LYS A 409 -9.94 4.86 -13.39
CA LYS A 409 -9.65 5.20 -11.99
C LYS A 409 -8.16 5.48 -11.79
N CYS A 410 -7.48 6.11 -12.75
CA CYS A 410 -6.05 6.44 -12.64
C CYS A 410 -5.86 7.87 -12.13
N ASP A 411 -4.77 8.11 -11.40
CA ASP A 411 -4.32 9.42 -10.93
C ASP A 411 -3.07 9.78 -11.69
N LEU A 412 -3.17 10.90 -12.37
CA LEU A 412 -2.20 11.35 -13.34
C LEU A 412 -1.86 12.77 -12.96
N SER A 413 -0.58 12.99 -12.62
CA SER A 413 -0.08 14.31 -12.28
C SER A 413 1.27 14.58 -12.93
N ASN A 414 1.57 15.86 -13.19
CA ASN A 414 2.86 16.25 -13.72
C ASN A 414 3.20 17.71 -13.34
N SER A 415 3.69 17.88 -12.12
CA SER A 415 4.11 19.18 -11.58
C SER A 415 5.59 19.51 -11.87
N ALA A 416 6.39 18.51 -12.23
CA ALA A 416 7.85 18.61 -12.32
C ALA A 416 8.38 18.87 -13.74
N SER A 417 7.60 18.57 -14.78
CA SER A 417 8.11 18.57 -16.15
C SER A 417 7.06 18.98 -17.19
N ARG A 418 7.54 19.26 -18.41
CA ARG A 418 6.68 19.41 -19.60
C ARG A 418 6.21 18.01 -19.99
N GLY A 419 4.91 17.74 -20.08
CA GLY A 419 4.51 16.48 -20.69
C GLY A 419 3.03 16.14 -20.86
N ILE A 420 2.79 15.17 -21.73
CA ILE A 420 1.50 14.56 -22.06
C ILE A 420 1.33 13.30 -21.20
N ALA A 421 0.17 13.12 -20.57
CA ALA A 421 -0.12 11.88 -19.86
C ALA A 421 -0.34 10.76 -20.87
N LEU A 422 -1.34 10.97 -21.74
CA LEU A 422 -1.79 9.99 -22.70
C LEU A 422 -1.80 10.62 -24.10
N ASP A 423 -0.94 10.08 -24.96
CA ASP A 423 -0.86 10.39 -26.38
C ASP A 423 -1.45 9.23 -27.18
N LEU A 424 -2.55 9.47 -27.91
CA LEU A 424 -3.08 8.50 -28.86
C LEU A 424 -2.37 8.63 -30.21
N ALA A 425 -1.27 7.89 -30.35
CA ALA A 425 -0.40 7.93 -31.52
C ALA A 425 -0.99 7.19 -32.74
N ALA A 426 -0.32 7.34 -33.88
CA ALA A 426 -0.64 6.63 -35.11
C ALA A 426 -0.68 5.10 -34.87
N GLY A 427 -1.81 4.47 -35.20
CA GLY A 427 -2.09 3.05 -34.95
C GLY A 427 -3.04 2.78 -33.77
N GLY A 428 -3.18 3.74 -32.83
CA GLY A 428 -4.12 3.64 -31.71
C GLY A 428 -5.55 4.04 -32.08
N THR A 429 -6.53 3.25 -31.62
CA THR A 429 -7.97 3.50 -31.79
C THR A 429 -8.77 2.98 -30.60
N ALA A 430 -9.98 3.48 -30.35
CA ALA A 430 -10.83 3.02 -29.25
C ALA A 430 -10.14 3.09 -27.87
N LEU A 431 -9.32 4.12 -27.65
CA LEU A 431 -8.80 4.46 -26.32
C LEU A 431 -9.96 4.92 -25.45
N THR A 432 -10.14 4.29 -24.30
CA THR A 432 -11.09 4.74 -23.29
C THR A 432 -10.32 5.26 -22.08
N VAL A 433 -10.62 6.48 -21.65
CA VAL A 433 -10.11 7.08 -20.42
C VAL A 433 -11.34 7.37 -19.58
N SER A 434 -11.51 6.67 -18.45
CA SER A 434 -12.72 6.81 -17.66
C SER A 434 -12.45 6.94 -16.17
N ARG A 435 -13.12 7.88 -15.51
CA ARG A 435 -12.98 8.13 -14.06
C ARG A 435 -11.53 8.35 -13.63
N CYS A 436 -10.71 8.91 -14.52
CA CYS A 436 -9.34 9.29 -14.18
C CYS A 436 -9.31 10.72 -13.62
N HIS A 437 -8.40 10.94 -12.67
CA HIS A 437 -8.08 12.26 -12.13
C HIS A 437 -6.79 12.76 -12.76
N PHE A 438 -6.87 13.86 -13.48
CA PHE A 438 -5.73 14.60 -13.98
C PHE A 438 -5.57 15.83 -13.09
N HIS A 439 -4.42 16.00 -12.44
CA HIS A 439 -4.21 17.14 -11.57
C HIS A 439 -2.78 17.65 -11.55
N ASP A 440 -2.64 18.91 -11.12
CA ASP A 440 -1.37 19.57 -10.85
C ASP A 440 -0.40 19.47 -12.04
N TRP A 441 -0.81 20.10 -13.15
CA TRP A 441 -0.12 20.01 -14.44
C TRP A 441 0.56 21.32 -14.84
N GLY A 442 1.85 21.24 -15.22
CA GLY A 442 2.63 22.36 -15.77
C GLY A 442 3.38 23.20 -14.71
N PRO A 443 4.42 23.96 -15.11
CA PRO A 443 5.43 24.47 -14.21
C PRO A 443 4.99 25.80 -13.58
N GLY A 444 5.63 26.15 -12.47
CA GLY A 444 5.94 27.55 -12.22
C GLY A 444 6.70 28.13 -13.42
N ASN A 445 6.04 28.99 -14.19
CA ASN A 445 6.60 30.21 -14.78
C ASN A 445 7.92 30.14 -15.61
N THR A 446 8.07 29.25 -16.61
CA THR A 446 9.29 29.23 -17.49
C THR A 446 9.09 29.62 -18.96
N GLY A 447 7.98 30.25 -19.35
CA GLY A 447 7.86 30.91 -20.66
C GLY A 447 7.79 30.01 -21.91
N ASP A 448 8.04 28.71 -21.80
CA ASP A 448 7.89 27.72 -22.88
C ASP A 448 6.61 26.89 -22.73
N GLN A 449 5.97 26.57 -23.87
CA GLN A 449 4.70 25.84 -24.00
C GLN A 449 4.73 24.54 -23.16
N THR A 450 3.81 24.44 -22.19
CA THR A 450 3.46 23.16 -21.56
C THR A 450 2.79 22.26 -22.58
N PHE A 451 2.79 20.94 -22.39
CA PHE A 451 2.00 20.04 -23.23
C PHE A 451 0.68 19.70 -22.54
N GLU A 452 -0.35 19.44 -23.32
CA GLU A 452 -1.68 19.05 -22.83
C GLU A 452 -1.65 17.68 -22.12
N PRO A 453 -2.40 17.49 -21.00
CA PRO A 453 -2.52 16.19 -20.35
C PRO A 453 -3.00 15.08 -21.29
N LEU A 454 -3.96 15.39 -22.17
CA LEU A 454 -4.53 14.45 -23.12
C LEU A 454 -4.39 14.96 -24.55
N GLN A 455 -3.74 14.16 -25.38
CA GLN A 455 -3.56 14.45 -26.80
C GLN A 455 -4.08 13.30 -27.66
N MET A 456 -5.12 13.56 -28.45
CA MET A 456 -5.77 12.56 -29.32
C MET A 456 -5.31 12.75 -30.78
N GLY A 457 -4.07 12.33 -31.08
CA GLY A 457 -3.39 12.51 -32.39
C GLY A 457 -2.36 13.64 -32.38
N PHE A 458 -1.44 13.69 -33.35
CA PHE A 458 -0.25 14.56 -33.31
C PHE A 458 -0.12 15.58 -34.46
N GLY A 459 -0.95 15.53 -35.51
CA GLY A 459 -0.83 16.50 -36.62
C GLY A 459 -1.81 16.29 -37.77
N ALA A 460 -1.60 16.97 -38.90
CA ALA A 460 -2.54 16.97 -40.04
C ALA A 460 -2.87 15.58 -40.60
N ALA A 461 -1.92 14.66 -40.55
CA ALA A 461 -2.14 13.27 -40.98
C ALA A 461 -3.20 12.54 -40.13
N ASP A 462 -3.38 12.96 -38.87
CA ASP A 462 -4.34 12.36 -37.93
C ASP A 462 -5.74 12.99 -38.00
N THR A 463 -5.89 14.16 -38.64
CA THR A 463 -7.16 14.91 -38.72
C THR A 463 -8.34 14.03 -39.16
N ASN A 464 -8.11 13.15 -40.13
CA ASN A 464 -9.13 12.25 -40.67
C ASN A 464 -9.06 10.81 -40.11
N ARG A 465 -8.07 10.53 -39.25
CA ARG A 465 -7.93 9.23 -38.60
C ARG A 465 -9.08 9.04 -37.62
N ASP A 466 -9.81 7.95 -37.77
CA ASP A 466 -10.86 7.58 -36.82
C ASP A 466 -10.21 7.11 -35.52
N ALA A 467 -10.19 7.97 -34.50
CA ALA A 467 -9.66 7.62 -33.20
C ALA A 467 -10.65 6.75 -32.41
N ALA A 468 -11.97 6.94 -32.62
CA ALA A 468 -13.04 6.32 -31.84
C ALA A 468 -12.79 6.39 -30.31
N ALA A 469 -12.10 7.44 -29.84
CA ALA A 469 -11.64 7.55 -28.46
C ALA A 469 -12.75 8.12 -27.56
N ARG A 470 -12.77 7.69 -26.30
CA ARG A 470 -13.76 8.09 -25.31
C ARG A 470 -13.07 8.56 -24.03
N ILE A 471 -13.40 9.77 -23.60
CA ILE A 471 -12.93 10.38 -22.36
C ILE A 471 -14.17 10.65 -21.53
N GLU A 472 -14.39 9.85 -20.48
CA GLU A 472 -15.69 9.75 -19.81
C GLU A 472 -15.54 9.93 -18.29
N TYR A 473 -16.32 10.85 -17.72
CA TYR A 473 -16.37 11.06 -16.27
C TYR A 473 -14.99 11.32 -15.64
N CYS A 474 -14.12 12.07 -16.33
CA CYS A 474 -12.81 12.45 -15.81
C CYS A 474 -12.85 13.79 -15.08
N LEU A 475 -12.06 13.91 -14.02
CA LEU A 475 -11.79 15.18 -13.35
C LEU A 475 -10.44 15.73 -13.82
N PHE A 476 -10.43 16.98 -14.24
CA PHE A 476 -9.23 17.75 -14.53
C PHE A 476 -9.17 18.91 -13.55
N GLU A 477 -8.15 18.93 -12.69
CA GLU A 477 -8.02 19.94 -11.64
C GLU A 477 -6.66 20.63 -11.71
N ASN A 478 -6.63 21.96 -11.60
CA ASN A 478 -5.39 22.73 -11.56
C ASN A 478 -4.44 22.48 -12.74
N ILE A 479 -4.97 22.51 -13.97
CA ILE A 479 -4.20 22.23 -15.18
C ILE A 479 -3.69 23.53 -15.80
N ASN A 480 -2.39 23.64 -16.04
CA ASN A 480 -1.74 24.69 -16.85
C ASN A 480 -2.07 26.12 -16.36
N GLN A 481 -1.79 26.40 -15.07
CA GLN A 481 -2.05 27.69 -14.43
C GLN A 481 -1.21 28.87 -14.97
N GLY A 482 -0.12 28.59 -15.70
CA GLY A 482 0.72 29.60 -16.37
C GLY A 482 0.30 29.89 -17.82
N ASN A 483 0.86 30.92 -18.46
CA ASN A 483 0.46 31.41 -19.81
C ASN A 483 0.89 30.56 -21.03
N GLY A 484 1.42 29.35 -20.82
CA GLY A 484 2.08 28.56 -21.88
C GLY A 484 1.15 27.76 -22.80
N GLU A 485 0.30 26.88 -22.24
CA GLU A 485 -0.53 25.94 -23.02
C GLU A 485 -2.03 26.10 -22.70
N PRO A 486 -2.87 26.44 -23.69
CA PRO A 486 -4.31 26.50 -23.49
C PRO A 486 -5.01 25.13 -23.50
N GLU A 487 -4.37 24.03 -23.91
CA GLU A 487 -5.04 22.75 -24.10
C GLU A 487 -5.00 21.87 -22.83
N THR A 488 -6.18 21.46 -22.35
CA THR A 488 -6.32 20.39 -21.33
C THR A 488 -6.60 19.05 -22.01
N VAL A 489 -7.52 19.08 -22.98
CA VAL A 489 -7.81 17.95 -23.87
C VAL A 489 -7.66 18.46 -25.29
N SER A 490 -6.67 17.96 -26.02
CA SER A 490 -6.43 18.33 -27.41
C SER A 490 -6.89 17.23 -28.37
N ILE A 491 -7.92 17.56 -29.15
CA ILE A 491 -8.52 16.66 -30.13
C ILE A 491 -7.97 16.99 -31.51
N LYS A 492 -7.08 16.12 -32.00
CA LYS A 492 -6.37 16.24 -33.27
C LYS A 492 -6.75 15.15 -34.27
N SER A 493 -7.83 14.41 -34.01
CA SER A 493 -8.33 13.28 -34.79
C SER A 493 -9.85 13.25 -34.87
N ARG A 494 -10.40 12.29 -35.61
CA ARG A 494 -11.85 12.15 -35.84
C ARG A 494 -12.51 11.30 -34.76
N ASN A 495 -13.78 11.58 -34.46
CA ASN A 495 -14.65 10.69 -33.66
C ASN A 495 -14.09 10.48 -32.24
N VAL A 496 -13.86 11.60 -31.54
CA VAL A 496 -13.49 11.61 -30.13
C VAL A 496 -14.67 12.10 -29.32
N THR A 497 -15.06 11.33 -28.31
CA THR A 497 -16.10 11.69 -27.34
C THR A 497 -15.47 12.14 -26.03
N VAL A 498 -15.88 13.30 -25.53
CA VAL A 498 -15.61 13.79 -24.17
C VAL A 498 -16.96 13.94 -23.49
N HIS A 499 -17.27 13.07 -22.53
CA HIS A 499 -18.59 12.99 -21.91
C HIS A 499 -18.49 13.07 -20.38
N GLY A 500 -19.36 13.87 -19.75
CA GLY A 500 -19.50 13.90 -18.29
C GLY A 500 -18.25 14.35 -17.53
N CYS A 501 -17.30 15.03 -18.19
CA CYS A 501 -16.04 15.43 -17.56
C CYS A 501 -16.17 16.77 -16.82
N HIS A 502 -15.43 16.91 -15.73
CA HIS A 502 -15.35 18.15 -14.95
C HIS A 502 -13.95 18.77 -15.07
N LEU A 503 -13.87 20.01 -15.54
CA LEU A 503 -12.64 20.80 -15.61
C LEU A 503 -12.73 21.92 -14.58
N LYS A 504 -11.96 21.83 -13.50
CA LYS A 504 -11.93 22.78 -12.39
C LYS A 504 -10.58 23.48 -12.34
N ASN A 505 -10.57 24.80 -12.52
CA ASN A 505 -9.32 25.58 -12.64
C ASN A 505 -8.36 24.97 -13.68
N ALA A 506 -8.94 24.49 -14.77
CA ALA A 506 -8.24 23.93 -15.91
C ALA A 506 -8.51 24.82 -17.13
N ARG A 507 -7.72 24.61 -18.19
CA ARG A 507 -7.82 25.41 -19.41
C ARG A 507 -9.05 25.00 -20.24
N MET A 508 -8.87 24.24 -21.31
CA MET A 508 -9.96 24.01 -22.26
C MET A 508 -9.94 22.66 -22.95
N ILE A 509 -11.14 22.23 -23.36
CA ILE A 509 -11.31 21.16 -24.33
C ILE A 509 -11.20 21.81 -25.72
N LYS A 510 -10.22 21.39 -26.51
CA LYS A 510 -9.94 21.98 -27.82
C LYS A 510 -9.99 20.96 -28.93
N VAL A 511 -10.88 21.18 -29.89
CA VAL A 511 -10.85 20.52 -31.20
C VAL A 511 -9.89 21.30 -32.10
N ARG A 512 -8.60 20.97 -31.96
CA ARG A 512 -7.48 21.71 -32.55
C ARG A 512 -7.41 21.57 -34.07
N ILE A 513 -7.56 20.35 -34.58
CA ILE A 513 -7.65 20.01 -36.01
C ILE A 513 -8.59 18.83 -36.29
N GLY A 514 -9.05 18.12 -35.25
CA GLY A 514 -9.97 16.99 -35.39
C GLY A 514 -11.36 17.37 -35.92
N ARG A 515 -12.22 16.38 -36.16
CA ARG A 515 -13.59 16.59 -36.67
C ARG A 515 -14.54 15.53 -36.14
N GLN A 516 -15.85 15.78 -36.18
CA GLN A 516 -16.83 14.83 -35.62
C GLN A 516 -16.54 14.48 -34.16
N ALA A 517 -16.03 15.44 -33.39
CA ALA A 517 -15.91 15.32 -31.95
C ALA A 517 -17.28 15.51 -31.28
N HIS A 518 -17.49 14.81 -30.18
CA HIS A 518 -18.69 14.88 -29.35
C HIS A 518 -18.29 15.34 -27.96
N ILE A 519 -18.68 16.55 -27.55
CA ILE A 519 -18.40 17.09 -26.21
C ILE A 519 -19.73 17.25 -25.49
N GLU A 520 -19.99 16.39 -24.51
CA GLU A 520 -21.34 16.18 -23.98
C GLU A 520 -21.33 16.25 -22.45
N ALA A 521 -22.32 16.93 -21.86
CA ALA A 521 -22.54 16.97 -20.41
C ALA A 521 -21.28 17.31 -19.59
N CYS A 522 -20.40 18.17 -20.13
CA CYS A 522 -19.18 18.57 -19.44
C CYS A 522 -19.39 19.86 -18.63
N THR A 523 -18.76 19.94 -17.47
CA THR A 523 -18.74 21.14 -16.62
C THR A 523 -17.35 21.74 -16.62
N ILE A 524 -17.21 23.03 -16.93
CA ILE A 524 -15.95 23.76 -16.91
C ILE A 524 -16.10 24.96 -15.98
N GLU A 525 -15.33 25.00 -14.90
CA GLU A 525 -15.38 26.06 -13.89
C GLU A 525 -14.00 26.71 -13.75
N ASN A 526 -13.94 28.02 -14.00
CA ASN A 526 -12.76 28.82 -13.71
C ASN A 526 -12.97 29.66 -12.45
N LEU A 527 -12.40 29.23 -11.33
CA LEU A 527 -12.48 29.93 -10.04
C LEU A 527 -11.30 30.88 -9.80
N ALA A 528 -10.23 30.77 -10.60
CA ALA A 528 -9.01 31.56 -10.45
C ALA A 528 -9.03 32.84 -11.33
N SER A 529 -8.71 33.99 -10.72
CA SER A 529 -8.55 35.26 -11.46
C SER A 529 -7.27 35.24 -12.31
N GLY A 530 -7.34 35.71 -13.55
CA GLY A 530 -6.17 35.88 -14.43
C GLY A 530 -5.87 34.75 -15.42
N MET A 531 -6.61 33.64 -15.43
CA MET A 531 -6.51 32.64 -16.50
C MET A 531 -7.12 33.16 -17.81
N ALA A 532 -6.29 33.48 -18.81
CA ALA A 532 -6.71 34.16 -20.04
C ALA A 532 -7.52 33.29 -21.05
N ALA A 533 -7.60 31.96 -20.85
CA ALA A 533 -8.28 31.06 -21.77
C ALA A 533 -8.83 29.81 -21.07
N THR A 534 -10.15 29.76 -20.85
CA THR A 534 -10.88 28.59 -20.36
C THR A 534 -12.17 28.38 -21.16
N GLY A 535 -12.65 27.13 -21.25
CA GLY A 535 -13.90 26.77 -21.91
C GLY A 535 -13.77 25.71 -23.00
N ILE A 536 -14.42 25.93 -24.15
CA ILE A 536 -14.40 25.00 -25.29
C ILE A 536 -13.98 25.74 -26.55
N GLU A 537 -13.04 25.17 -27.30
CA GLU A 537 -12.55 25.74 -28.56
C GLU A 537 -12.64 24.74 -29.69
N MET A 538 -13.08 25.18 -30.86
CA MET A 538 -13.18 24.32 -32.04
C MET A 538 -12.67 25.06 -33.27
N ALA A 539 -11.59 24.54 -33.87
CA ALA A 539 -11.17 24.88 -35.22
C ALA A 539 -11.67 23.85 -36.24
N GLY A 540 -11.78 22.59 -35.82
CA GLY A 540 -12.33 21.52 -36.63
C GLY A 540 -13.78 21.72 -37.06
N PRO A 541 -14.21 21.14 -38.20
CA PRO A 541 -15.62 21.12 -38.60
C PRO A 541 -16.39 19.93 -38.03
N ASP A 542 -17.71 19.95 -38.20
CA ASP A 542 -18.62 18.82 -38.01
C ASP A 542 -18.69 18.27 -36.57
N ASN A 543 -18.37 19.07 -35.55
CA ASN A 543 -18.40 18.67 -34.14
C ASN A 543 -19.75 19.00 -33.48
N ARG A 544 -19.99 18.36 -32.33
CA ARG A 544 -21.17 18.53 -31.51
C ARG A 544 -20.78 18.88 -30.08
N VAL A 545 -21.43 19.89 -29.52
CA VAL A 545 -21.36 20.24 -28.10
C VAL A 545 -22.78 20.21 -27.52
N LEU A 546 -23.03 19.33 -26.57
CA LEU A 546 -24.37 19.08 -26.03
C LEU A 546 -24.35 19.29 -24.52
N GLY A 547 -25.17 20.21 -24.03
CA GLY A 547 -25.46 20.29 -22.61
C GLY A 547 -24.33 20.71 -21.69
N CYS A 548 -23.25 21.28 -22.21
CA CYS A 548 -22.11 21.68 -21.39
C CYS A 548 -22.41 22.96 -20.61
N VAL A 549 -21.88 23.05 -19.39
CA VAL A 549 -21.94 24.24 -18.54
C VAL A 549 -20.55 24.79 -18.33
N ILE A 550 -20.31 26.01 -18.79
CA ILE A 550 -19.06 26.74 -18.65
C ILE A 550 -19.31 27.97 -17.78
N THR A 551 -18.53 28.15 -16.72
CA THR A 551 -18.67 29.28 -15.78
C THR A 551 -17.31 29.88 -15.41
N GLY A 552 -17.33 31.10 -14.86
CA GLY A 552 -16.12 31.82 -14.44
C GLY A 552 -15.71 32.97 -15.37
N SER A 553 -14.93 33.91 -14.84
CA SER A 553 -14.48 35.09 -15.58
C SER A 553 -13.52 34.68 -16.71
N GLY A 554 -13.75 35.19 -17.93
CA GLY A 554 -12.93 34.87 -19.12
C GLY A 554 -13.24 33.53 -19.80
N ALA A 555 -14.14 32.73 -19.24
CA ALA A 555 -14.57 31.46 -19.81
C ALA A 555 -15.48 31.69 -21.03
N ARG A 556 -15.26 30.92 -22.10
CA ARG A 556 -15.91 31.16 -23.40
C ARG A 556 -15.94 29.93 -24.29
N VAL A 557 -16.89 29.91 -25.21
CA VAL A 557 -16.89 28.97 -26.33
C VAL A 557 -16.45 29.70 -27.59
N ARG A 558 -15.47 29.16 -28.33
CA ARG A 558 -15.00 29.77 -29.59
C ARG A 558 -15.07 28.81 -30.76
N LEU A 559 -15.65 29.30 -31.86
CA LEU A 559 -15.56 28.69 -33.18
C LEU A 559 -14.57 29.51 -34.02
N PHE A 560 -13.50 28.88 -34.48
CA PHE A 560 -12.43 29.57 -35.18
C PHE A 560 -12.75 29.80 -36.66
N ALA A 561 -12.37 30.97 -37.15
CA ALA A 561 -12.21 31.20 -38.59
C ALA A 561 -11.08 30.32 -39.15
N GLY A 562 -11.12 30.00 -40.44
CA GLY A 562 -10.03 29.25 -41.09
C GLY A 562 -8.95 30.17 -41.67
N THR A 563 -7.78 29.63 -41.97
CA THR A 563 -6.74 30.33 -42.75
C THR A 563 -6.95 30.14 -44.26
N VAL A 564 -6.50 31.09 -45.07
CA VAL A 564 -6.47 30.96 -46.53
C VAL A 564 -5.21 30.19 -46.93
N ASP A 565 -5.29 29.34 -47.96
CA ASP A 565 -4.16 28.49 -48.39
C ASP A 565 -2.90 29.34 -48.63
N GLY A 566 -1.81 29.04 -47.92
CA GLY A 566 -0.53 29.76 -48.02
C GLY A 566 -0.18 30.71 -46.87
N ASP A 567 -1.05 30.87 -45.86
CA ASP A 567 -0.73 31.68 -44.67
C ASP A 567 0.21 30.94 -43.71
N SER A 568 1.48 31.32 -43.70
CA SER A 568 2.46 30.86 -42.72
C SER A 568 2.09 31.37 -41.32
N ASP A 569 1.88 30.46 -40.39
CA ASP A 569 1.95 30.77 -38.96
C ASP A 569 3.31 31.43 -38.65
N PRO A 570 3.36 32.65 -38.08
CA PRO A 570 4.62 33.29 -37.69
C PRO A 570 5.43 32.49 -36.65
N SER A 571 4.86 31.43 -36.06
CA SER A 571 5.54 30.51 -35.14
C SER A 571 6.36 29.40 -35.80
N GLY A 572 6.36 29.30 -37.14
CA GLY A 572 7.25 28.40 -37.89
C GLY A 572 6.84 26.92 -37.92
N TRP A 573 5.68 26.55 -37.36
CA TRP A 573 5.14 25.19 -37.48
C TRP A 573 4.44 25.03 -38.83
N VAL A 574 4.96 24.15 -39.68
CA VAL A 574 4.47 23.84 -41.03
C VAL A 574 3.10 23.17 -40.96
N ASN A 575 2.03 23.95 -40.77
CA ASN A 575 0.64 23.48 -40.91
C ASN A 575 -0.31 24.68 -41.16
N SER A 576 -0.09 25.39 -42.26
CA SER A 576 -0.72 26.66 -42.65
C SER A 576 -2.24 26.60 -42.91
N ASP A 577 -2.89 25.46 -42.71
CA ASP A 577 -4.33 25.28 -42.95
C ASP A 577 -5.06 24.97 -41.63
N TYR A 578 -5.37 26.02 -40.85
CA TYR A 578 -6.41 25.89 -39.83
C TYR A 578 -7.75 25.66 -40.54
N PRO A 579 -8.46 24.55 -40.26
CA PRO A 579 -9.81 24.40 -40.77
C PRO A 579 -10.69 25.53 -40.20
N SER A 580 -11.66 25.96 -41.00
CA SER A 580 -12.75 26.77 -40.46
C SER A 580 -13.71 25.86 -39.71
N ALA A 581 -14.21 26.33 -38.57
CA ALA A 581 -15.08 25.62 -37.64
C ALA A 581 -16.52 25.45 -38.19
N ASN A 582 -16.63 24.94 -39.42
CA ASN A 582 -17.86 24.82 -40.17
C ASN A 582 -18.74 23.68 -39.65
N ARG A 583 -20.07 23.83 -39.78
CA ARG A 583 -21.06 22.79 -39.48
C ARG A 583 -20.95 22.24 -38.05
N ASN A 584 -20.43 23.04 -37.12
CA ASN A 584 -20.44 22.71 -35.70
C ASN A 584 -21.83 22.98 -35.12
N ARG A 585 -22.28 22.10 -34.23
CA ARG A 585 -23.58 22.21 -33.56
C ARG A 585 -23.40 22.33 -32.05
N LEU A 586 -23.98 23.37 -31.46
CA LEU A 586 -24.00 23.61 -30.03
C LEU A 586 -25.46 23.62 -29.59
N THR A 587 -25.83 22.72 -28.69
CA THR A 587 -27.22 22.60 -28.22
C THR A 587 -27.28 22.55 -26.69
N GLY A 588 -28.04 23.45 -26.08
CA GLY A 588 -28.21 23.51 -24.62
C GLY A 588 -26.95 23.91 -23.84
N VAL A 589 -26.05 24.64 -24.47
CA VAL A 589 -24.77 25.04 -23.88
C VAL A 589 -24.93 26.34 -23.10
N THR A 590 -24.45 26.36 -21.85
CA THR A 590 -24.38 27.58 -21.03
C THR A 590 -22.93 28.06 -20.95
N ALA A 591 -22.66 29.32 -21.31
CA ALA A 591 -21.35 29.94 -21.18
C ALA A 591 -21.47 31.47 -21.04
N PRO A 592 -20.50 32.19 -20.44
CA PRO A 592 -20.55 33.65 -20.37
C PRO A 592 -20.58 34.31 -21.77
N SER A 593 -19.84 33.75 -22.72
CA SER A 593 -19.80 34.24 -24.09
C SER A 593 -19.49 33.16 -25.13
N PHE A 594 -19.99 33.40 -26.35
CA PHE A 594 -19.74 32.62 -27.56
C PHE A 594 -19.12 33.55 -28.59
N ALA A 595 -17.95 33.19 -29.13
CA ALA A 595 -17.28 33.93 -30.20
C ALA A 595 -17.24 33.07 -31.46
N ILE A 596 -18.00 33.45 -32.47
CA ILE A 596 -18.08 32.76 -33.76
C ILE A 596 -17.20 33.51 -34.76
N GLY A 597 -16.33 32.81 -35.48
CA GLY A 597 -15.35 33.43 -36.38
C GLY A 597 -14.14 34.01 -35.65
N TYR A 598 -13.79 33.47 -34.47
CA TYR A 598 -12.66 33.93 -33.68
C TYR A 598 -11.32 33.69 -34.41
N GLN A 599 -10.41 34.65 -34.27
CA GLN A 599 -9.12 34.67 -34.96
C GLN A 599 -7.98 34.64 -33.94
N TYR A 600 -7.01 33.74 -34.12
CA TYR A 600 -5.73 33.78 -33.40
C TYR A 600 -4.78 34.85 -33.97
N ASN A 601 -4.85 35.08 -35.28
CA ASN A 601 -4.04 36.05 -35.99
C ASN A 601 -4.80 36.61 -37.20
N SER A 602 -4.22 37.62 -37.84
CA SER A 602 -4.83 38.33 -38.98
C SER A 602 -5.02 37.49 -40.25
N GLY A 603 -4.36 36.32 -40.38
CA GLY A 603 -4.50 35.42 -41.54
C GLY A 603 -5.76 34.55 -41.50
N MET A 604 -6.44 34.46 -40.35
CA MET A 604 -7.65 33.64 -40.19
C MET A 604 -8.89 34.34 -40.76
N SER A 605 -8.97 34.50 -42.09
CA SER A 605 -10.02 35.27 -42.76
C SER A 605 -11.16 34.42 -43.35
N ARG A 606 -11.07 33.08 -43.35
CA ARG A 606 -12.17 32.23 -43.82
C ARG A 606 -13.29 32.20 -42.77
N PRO A 607 -14.51 32.68 -43.06
CA PRO A 607 -15.59 32.72 -42.08
C PRO A 607 -16.02 31.33 -41.65
N VAL A 608 -16.67 31.25 -40.49
CA VAL A 608 -17.39 30.05 -40.07
C VAL A 608 -18.65 29.92 -40.93
N ARG A 609 -19.03 28.70 -41.28
CA ARG A 609 -20.22 28.43 -42.11
C ARG A 609 -21.07 27.37 -41.46
N ASP A 610 -22.38 27.54 -41.54
CA ASP A 610 -23.38 26.56 -41.12
C ASP A 610 -23.24 26.12 -39.65
N ALA A 611 -22.68 26.96 -38.79
CA ALA A 611 -22.67 26.71 -37.35
C ALA A 611 -24.09 26.91 -36.79
N ARG A 612 -24.56 25.94 -36.00
CA ARG A 612 -25.91 25.96 -35.42
C ARG A 612 -25.81 26.05 -33.90
N LEU A 613 -26.36 27.13 -33.34
CA LEU A 613 -26.44 27.36 -31.90
C LEU A 613 -27.92 27.28 -31.49
N GLU A 614 -28.25 26.36 -30.59
CA GLU A 614 -29.63 26.06 -30.18
C GLU A 614 -29.76 26.07 -28.67
N ASN A 615 -30.73 26.83 -28.14
CA ASN A 615 -30.97 26.91 -26.70
C ASN A 615 -29.69 27.22 -25.89
N VAL A 616 -28.82 28.10 -26.43
CA VAL A 616 -27.60 28.51 -25.74
C VAL A 616 -27.90 29.66 -24.78
N THR A 617 -27.22 29.67 -23.63
CA THR A 617 -27.32 30.75 -22.64
C THR A 617 -25.98 31.48 -22.55
N GLY A 618 -25.95 32.77 -22.93
CA GLY A 618 -24.73 33.60 -22.94
C GLY A 618 -24.73 34.65 -24.05
N ASN A 619 -23.74 35.55 -24.03
CA ASN A 619 -23.60 36.57 -25.07
C ASN A 619 -22.98 35.97 -26.35
N VAL A 620 -23.66 36.10 -27.48
CA VAL A 620 -23.17 35.61 -28.78
C VAL A 620 -22.60 36.77 -29.60
N SER A 621 -21.35 36.63 -30.04
CA SER A 621 -20.67 37.57 -30.94
C SER A 621 -20.31 36.88 -32.25
N LEU A 622 -20.73 37.49 -33.37
CA LEU A 622 -20.37 37.05 -34.72
C LEU A 622 -19.23 37.94 -35.23
N LEU A 623 -18.06 37.34 -35.49
CA LEU A 623 -16.86 38.02 -35.98
C LEU A 623 -16.69 37.71 -37.47
N ASN A 624 -16.49 38.75 -38.29
CA ASN A 624 -16.26 38.64 -39.74
C ASN A 624 -17.40 37.99 -40.54
N GLU A 625 -18.63 38.00 -40.01
CA GLU A 625 -19.84 37.55 -40.70
C GLU A 625 -20.89 38.67 -40.77
N THR A 626 -21.66 38.71 -41.86
CA THR A 626 -22.77 39.66 -42.08
C THR A 626 -24.15 39.06 -41.73
N GLY A 627 -24.17 37.90 -41.07
CA GLY A 627 -25.38 37.12 -40.81
C GLY A 627 -26.22 37.60 -39.62
N THR A 628 -27.51 37.23 -39.62
CA THR A 628 -28.44 37.44 -38.52
C THR A 628 -28.58 36.15 -37.72
N VAL A 629 -28.52 36.22 -36.38
CA VAL A 629 -28.83 35.07 -35.50
C VAL A 629 -30.31 34.71 -35.69
N GLN A 630 -30.58 33.46 -36.09
CA GLN A 630 -31.95 32.95 -36.19
C GLN A 630 -32.39 32.31 -34.88
N THR A 631 -33.66 32.48 -34.52
CA THR A 631 -34.25 31.86 -33.33
C THR A 631 -34.36 30.34 -33.53
N PRO A 632 -33.95 29.50 -32.56
CA PRO A 632 -34.02 28.04 -32.69
C PRO A 632 -35.47 27.54 -32.82
N THR A 633 -35.68 26.49 -33.62
CA THR A 633 -37.00 25.86 -33.82
C THR A 633 -37.17 24.53 -33.09
N GLU A 634 -36.10 23.93 -32.56
CA GLU A 634 -36.11 22.59 -31.94
C GLU A 634 -35.10 22.49 -30.79
N SER A 635 -35.38 21.66 -29.78
CA SER A 635 -34.47 21.32 -28.68
C SER A 635 -34.02 19.86 -28.79
N GLU A 636 -32.72 19.60 -28.66
CA GLU A 636 -32.20 18.24 -28.46
C GLU A 636 -32.09 17.94 -26.96
N GLY A 637 -32.42 16.72 -26.56
CA GLY A 637 -32.18 16.23 -25.20
C GLY A 637 -30.72 15.85 -24.99
N TYR A 638 -30.21 16.06 -23.78
CA TYR A 638 -28.86 15.70 -23.36
C TYR A 638 -28.84 15.44 -21.85
N ASP A 639 -27.87 14.66 -21.39
CA ASP A 639 -27.67 14.39 -19.96
C ASP A 639 -27.17 15.65 -19.24
N PRO A 640 -27.60 15.88 -17.99
CA PRO A 640 -27.12 17.03 -17.22
C PRO A 640 -25.61 16.92 -16.98
N PRO A 641 -24.87 18.04 -17.01
CA PRO A 641 -23.47 18.05 -16.66
C PRO A 641 -23.19 17.44 -15.28
N VAL A 642 -22.04 16.78 -15.14
CA VAL A 642 -21.61 16.17 -13.88
C VAL A 642 -20.47 16.97 -13.26
N THR A 643 -20.57 17.26 -11.97
CA THR A 643 -19.47 17.80 -11.16
C THR A 643 -18.80 16.63 -10.44
N LEU A 644 -17.49 16.47 -10.62
CA LEU A 644 -16.70 15.38 -10.05
C LEU A 644 -15.71 15.92 -9.02
N THR A 645 -15.42 15.12 -8.00
CA THR A 645 -14.36 15.35 -7.00
C THR A 645 -13.26 14.30 -7.13
N ALA A 646 -12.11 14.53 -6.48
CA ALA A 646 -11.03 13.55 -6.42
C ALA A 646 -11.45 12.23 -5.74
N ALA A 647 -12.59 12.18 -5.02
CA ALA A 647 -13.12 10.94 -4.46
C ALA A 647 -13.94 10.13 -5.48
N ASP A 648 -14.44 10.77 -6.54
CA ASP A 648 -15.24 10.13 -7.60
C ASP A 648 -14.36 9.50 -8.69
N VAL A 649 -13.09 9.89 -8.74
CA VAL A 649 -12.13 9.53 -9.79
C VAL A 649 -10.74 9.23 -9.19
N GLY A 650 -9.85 8.60 -9.94
CA GLY A 650 -8.50 8.28 -9.47
C GLY A 650 -8.39 6.95 -8.70
N PRO A 651 -7.18 6.55 -8.26
CA PRO A 651 -6.86 5.20 -7.84
C PRO A 651 -7.43 4.87 -6.48
N ASP A 652 -7.72 5.92 -5.70
CA ASP A 652 -8.30 5.85 -4.38
C ASP A 652 -9.83 5.95 -4.37
N ALA A 653 -10.47 6.21 -5.52
CA ALA A 653 -11.93 6.19 -5.64
C ALA A 653 -12.50 4.78 -5.37
N PRO A 654 -13.60 4.62 -4.62
CA PRO A 654 -14.14 3.31 -4.21
C PRO A 654 -14.41 2.34 -5.38
#